data_AF-A0AAV1V887-F1
#
_entry.id   AF-A0AAV1V887-F1
#
_cell.length_a   1.000
_cell.length_b   1.000
_cell.length_c   1.000
_cell.angle_alpha   90.00
_cell.angle_beta   90.00
_cell.angle_gamma   90.00
#
_symmetry.space_group_name_H-M   'P 1'
#
loop_
_entity.id
_entity.type
_entity.pdbx_description
1 polymer ?
#
loop_
_entity_poly.entity_id
_entity_poly.type
_entity_poly.pdbx_seq_one_letter_code
_entity_poly.pdbx_strand_id
1 'polypeptide(L)'
;MRRTENVCASIDLECTEQMRRTENMIAEVMSRRIFEIVAYVKAHGIDHALTDLVRLVSATAPGRLEWKEFRELSLAKGQFGSCFEATDEEANVHYSINLFTGLVLTDGHAPGGLPSDIRQHENFGLCSATAISKSLPRMACFRSERKYNDRLYDFTLEDGELHVQELTSDTSGDIIMTLQLCSSSWVKTLTNLPARLQSLYSHWYWAEMHCVLFRPKEAKCRDVLFVAKVDEDGLMQCYRVPVSDTTRPYGELMENLDVYDRFVCTEKLLLTVFDVLVKFEEARFLHPLKSPDGVVRIELPRFKLSFYLNGISQFESVEHKGYILATNQQFDDFLPRFQRYLVLMLKDSSDTSRPELRLLLPVGVVKEAADGVVDITICGEASRVMDVACYDIHRRLKTFETETIYARLQFAAICARAGTDVPSKRLGMTGSEAAIQILRACRSSRPFSGAENEALLSIYRLSYREPAVKILVLALRTDANRLAFLFGQTHTIAPAMESTDEKTEYANMCSNQVQRNPLRSQLRSKEEGRILGHVQHSSVSFSVEEAITCDSSSVADDYVRSIEKRLGLFLWKDASKVKHIPTFALDCNSTNAMGTGMLDELKSSWDSYHSQSEARLKAEPAVLLDAFETVLQEVSSHRIEMETCVRDCVTKARSSTYDRLLKLANFLPLLTVSDIVRCGFDGATLHTLAPKLSETSRELVTKDVFNYMELCVLEDKLKRLIWMARRSGEVSNTIMIDELMNTRQWQSAEHPYWLAFEVEGRLQIRHEQFVIARHLIDRPGTVCQLNMGRGKT
;
A
#
# COMPACT_ATOMS: atom_id res chain seq x y z
N MET A 1 0.28 -72.62 14.35
CA MET A 1 0.26 -72.26 12.91
C MET A 1 -1.05 -71.57 12.58
N ARG A 2 -1.11 -70.25 12.81
CA ARG A 2 -2.23 -69.40 12.38
C ARG A 2 -1.85 -68.83 11.01
N ARG A 3 -2.72 -69.02 10.02
CA ARG A 3 -2.56 -68.49 8.66
C ARG A 3 -2.48 -66.97 8.73
N THR A 4 -1.39 -66.43 8.20
CA THR A 4 -1.16 -65.02 7.93
C THR A 4 -2.02 -64.59 6.75
N GLU A 5 -3.22 -64.10 7.04
CA GLU A 5 -3.97 -63.21 6.14
C GLU A 5 -3.62 -61.78 6.55
N ASN A 6 -2.64 -61.18 5.88
CA ASN A 6 -2.29 -59.76 6.03
C ASN A 6 -1.53 -59.32 4.78
N VAL A 7 -2.25 -59.08 3.68
CA VAL A 7 -1.76 -58.21 2.59
C VAL A 7 -2.96 -57.48 1.97
N CYS A 8 -3.38 -56.39 2.61
CA CYS A 8 -4.05 -55.25 1.98
C CYS A 8 -3.92 -54.07 2.94
N ALA A 9 -2.78 -53.37 2.87
CA ALA A 9 -2.66 -52.04 3.47
C ALA A 9 -3.37 -51.04 2.56
N SER A 10 -4.70 -50.96 2.68
CA SER A 10 -5.53 -50.01 1.97
C SER A 10 -6.85 -49.84 2.72
N ILE A 11 -6.93 -48.76 3.50
CA ILE A 11 -8.13 -48.20 4.14
C ILE A 11 -8.58 -49.02 5.37
N ASP A 12 -8.31 -48.49 6.57
CA ASP A 12 -8.96 -48.92 7.83
C ASP A 12 -10.46 -48.54 7.82
N LEU A 13 -11.23 -49.17 6.93
CA LEU A 13 -12.68 -49.22 7.00
C LEU A 13 -13.06 -50.69 7.17
N GLU A 14 -13.76 -51.02 8.26
CA GLU A 14 -14.25 -52.37 8.50
C GLU A 14 -15.01 -52.87 7.27
N CYS A 15 -14.57 -54.01 6.72
CA CYS A 15 -15.19 -54.61 5.55
C CYS A 15 -16.66 -54.90 5.84
N THR A 16 -17.56 -54.16 5.20
CA THR A 16 -19.01 -54.32 5.41
C THR A 16 -19.46 -55.67 4.88
N GLU A 17 -20.48 -56.26 5.51
CA GLU A 17 -21.10 -57.53 5.08
C GLU A 17 -21.50 -57.51 3.59
N GLN A 18 -21.86 -56.34 3.06
CA GLN A 18 -22.20 -56.15 1.66
C GLN A 18 -20.99 -56.25 0.72
N MET A 19 -19.80 -55.80 1.13
CA MET A 19 -18.56 -55.96 0.37
C MET A 19 -18.16 -57.44 0.28
N ARG A 20 -18.22 -58.17 1.40
CA ARG A 20 -17.96 -59.64 1.42
C ARG A 20 -18.89 -60.42 0.52
N ARG A 21 -20.19 -60.10 0.50
CA ARG A 21 -21.16 -60.76 -0.39
C ARG A 21 -20.85 -60.48 -1.86
N THR A 22 -20.48 -59.24 -2.18
CA THR A 22 -20.11 -58.84 -3.54
C THR A 22 -18.84 -59.55 -4.01
N GLU A 23 -17.82 -59.63 -3.15
CA GLU A 23 -16.57 -60.35 -3.43
C GLU A 23 -16.80 -61.84 -3.68
N ASN A 24 -17.64 -62.49 -2.87
CA ASN A 24 -18.03 -63.89 -3.07
C ASN A 24 -18.75 -64.11 -4.41
N MET A 25 -19.66 -63.21 -4.80
CA MET A 25 -20.35 -63.28 -6.10
C MET A 25 -19.37 -63.11 -7.27
N ILE A 26 -18.41 -62.18 -7.16
CA ILE A 26 -17.38 -61.97 -8.19
C ILE A 26 -16.50 -63.21 -8.31
N ALA A 27 -16.04 -63.78 -7.19
CA ALA A 27 -15.22 -64.99 -7.18
C ALA A 27 -15.97 -66.18 -7.80
N GLU A 28 -17.27 -66.34 -7.53
CA GLU A 28 -18.09 -67.38 -8.13
C GLU A 28 -18.19 -67.20 -9.67
N VAL A 29 -18.49 -66.00 -10.15
CA VAL A 29 -18.58 -65.70 -11.58
C VAL A 29 -17.23 -65.91 -12.28
N MET A 30 -16.14 -65.40 -11.69
CA MET A 30 -14.78 -65.57 -12.22
C MET A 30 -14.39 -67.04 -12.28
N SER A 31 -14.73 -67.86 -11.28
CA SER A 31 -14.42 -69.29 -11.28
C SER A 31 -15.09 -70.06 -12.43
N ARG A 32 -16.30 -69.65 -12.83
CA ARG A 32 -17.01 -70.26 -13.96
C ARG A 32 -16.46 -69.83 -15.31
N ARG A 33 -15.83 -68.64 -15.40
CA ARG A 33 -15.42 -68.01 -16.67
C ARG A 33 -13.92 -67.88 -16.88
N ILE A 34 -13.09 -68.23 -15.90
CA ILE A 34 -11.63 -68.08 -16.00
C ILE A 34 -11.03 -68.83 -17.19
N PHE A 35 -11.60 -69.98 -17.57
CA PHE A 35 -11.18 -70.73 -18.74
C PHE A 35 -11.37 -69.94 -20.04
N GLU A 36 -12.48 -69.22 -20.18
CA GLU A 36 -12.75 -68.34 -21.33
C GLU A 36 -11.73 -67.19 -21.39
N ILE A 37 -11.40 -66.61 -20.24
CA ILE A 37 -10.46 -65.47 -20.14
C ILE A 37 -9.03 -65.90 -20.47
N VAL A 38 -8.56 -67.03 -19.91
CA VAL A 38 -7.22 -67.56 -20.21
C VAL A 38 -7.12 -67.97 -21.68
N ALA A 39 -8.16 -68.59 -22.25
CA ALA A 39 -8.20 -68.93 -23.67
C ALA A 39 -8.16 -67.68 -24.57
N TYR A 40 -8.87 -66.61 -24.17
CA TYR A 40 -8.87 -65.34 -24.89
C TYR A 40 -7.48 -64.69 -24.93
N VAL A 41 -6.79 -64.61 -23.78
CA VAL A 41 -5.42 -64.06 -23.68
C VAL A 41 -4.44 -64.90 -24.52
N LYS A 42 -4.55 -66.23 -24.49
CA LYS A 42 -3.71 -67.12 -25.32
C LYS A 42 -3.96 -66.93 -26.82
N ALA A 43 -5.20 -66.66 -27.24
CA ALA A 43 -5.56 -66.48 -28.64
C ALA A 43 -5.13 -65.11 -29.23
N HIS A 44 -5.03 -64.06 -28.40
CA HIS A 44 -4.71 -62.69 -28.82
C HIS A 44 -3.24 -62.30 -28.60
N GLY A 45 -2.36 -63.28 -28.32
CA GLY A 45 -0.95 -63.06 -28.03
C GLY A 45 -0.73 -62.74 -26.55
N ILE A 46 -0.22 -63.72 -25.80
CA ILE A 46 -0.01 -63.66 -24.34
C ILE A 46 0.81 -62.41 -23.98
N ASP A 47 1.92 -62.18 -24.68
CA ASP A 47 2.83 -61.10 -24.35
C ASP A 47 2.20 -59.71 -24.53
N HIS A 48 1.47 -59.50 -25.63
CA HIS A 48 0.82 -58.22 -25.90
C HIS A 48 -0.32 -57.95 -24.92
N ALA A 49 -1.22 -58.93 -24.76
CA ALA A 49 -2.40 -58.78 -23.92
C ALA A 49 -2.05 -58.60 -22.43
N LEU A 50 -1.08 -59.36 -21.90
CA LEU A 50 -0.66 -59.22 -20.51
C LEU A 50 0.16 -57.95 -20.27
N THR A 51 1.00 -57.55 -21.22
CA THR A 51 1.73 -56.27 -21.13
C THR A 51 0.75 -55.10 -21.11
N ASP A 52 -0.28 -55.10 -21.96
CA ASP A 52 -1.34 -54.06 -21.93
C ASP A 52 -2.07 -54.02 -20.59
N LEU A 53 -2.42 -55.20 -20.03
CA LEU A 53 -3.09 -55.29 -18.73
C LEU A 53 -2.21 -54.77 -17.58
N VAL A 54 -0.90 -55.06 -17.61
CA VAL A 54 0.03 -54.49 -16.63
C VAL A 54 0.18 -52.99 -16.81
N ARG A 55 0.19 -52.49 -18.06
CA ARG A 55 0.25 -51.04 -18.35
C ARG A 55 -0.99 -50.27 -17.86
N LEU A 56 -2.13 -50.93 -17.67
CA LEU A 56 -3.30 -50.34 -17.00
C LEU A 56 -3.06 -50.07 -15.50
N VAL A 57 -2.16 -50.83 -14.87
CA VAL A 57 -1.84 -50.72 -13.44
C VAL A 57 -0.52 -49.95 -13.22
N SER A 58 0.48 -50.18 -14.06
CA SER A 58 1.81 -49.56 -14.02
C SER A 58 2.12 -48.90 -15.36
N ALA A 59 1.93 -47.57 -15.44
CA ALA A 59 2.12 -46.82 -16.68
C ALA A 59 3.57 -46.82 -17.21
N THR A 60 4.55 -47.14 -16.36
CA THR A 60 5.98 -47.24 -16.70
C THR A 60 6.45 -48.65 -17.03
N ALA A 61 5.54 -49.64 -17.09
CA ALA A 61 5.93 -50.96 -17.56
C ALA A 61 6.37 -50.88 -19.04
N PRO A 62 7.42 -51.62 -19.43
CA PRO A 62 7.96 -51.55 -20.78
C PRO A 62 6.93 -51.97 -21.82
N GLY A 63 7.09 -51.47 -23.06
CA GLY A 63 6.12 -51.70 -24.13
C GLY A 63 6.00 -53.14 -24.60
N ARG A 64 6.92 -54.01 -24.18
CA ARG A 64 6.92 -55.43 -24.50
C ARG A 64 7.60 -56.21 -23.37
N LEU A 65 6.88 -57.15 -22.77
CA LEU A 65 7.40 -58.10 -21.79
C LEU A 65 7.24 -59.53 -22.32
N GLU A 66 8.19 -60.41 -22.03
CA GLU A 66 8.06 -61.84 -22.29
C GLU A 66 7.44 -62.53 -21.08
N TRP A 67 6.23 -63.08 -21.25
CA TRP A 67 5.45 -63.66 -20.18
C TRP A 67 5.56 -65.18 -20.12
N LYS A 68 5.79 -65.70 -18.92
CA LYS A 68 5.83 -67.14 -18.60
C LYS A 68 4.64 -67.48 -17.71
N GLU A 69 3.99 -68.61 -17.99
CA GLU A 69 2.93 -69.14 -17.13
C GLU A 69 3.56 -69.77 -15.89
N PHE A 70 3.11 -69.36 -14.69
CA PHE A 70 3.64 -69.88 -13.44
C PHE A 70 3.21 -71.35 -13.27
N ARG A 71 4.18 -72.28 -13.26
CA ARG A 71 3.95 -73.73 -13.24
C ARG A 71 4.58 -74.41 -12.03
N GLU A 72 4.26 -73.93 -10.82
CA GLU A 72 4.61 -74.65 -9.58
C GLU A 72 3.37 -74.81 -8.70
N LEU A 73 2.69 -75.97 -8.84
CA LEU A 73 2.06 -76.76 -7.78
C LEU A 73 1.49 -78.05 -8.39
N SER A 74 1.64 -79.15 -7.64
CA SER A 74 1.55 -80.55 -8.07
C SER A 74 0.38 -80.96 -8.98
N LEU A 75 0.69 -81.84 -9.94
CA LEU A 75 -0.17 -82.58 -10.90
C LEU A 75 -1.36 -83.39 -10.33
N ALA A 76 -1.81 -83.15 -9.11
CA ALA A 76 -2.91 -83.89 -8.49
C ALA A 76 -4.16 -83.00 -8.36
N LYS A 77 -5.04 -83.11 -9.36
CA LYS A 77 -6.36 -82.46 -9.56
C LYS A 77 -6.28 -81.09 -10.23
N GLY A 78 -6.95 -80.99 -11.39
CA GLY A 78 -6.89 -79.85 -12.31
C GLY A 78 -7.02 -78.50 -11.61
N GLN A 79 -5.90 -77.79 -11.58
CA GLN A 79 -5.84 -76.37 -11.24
C GLN A 79 -5.51 -75.60 -12.51
N PHE A 80 -6.29 -74.56 -12.78
CA PHE A 80 -6.09 -73.66 -13.91
C PHE A 80 -4.91 -72.74 -13.59
N GLY A 81 -3.89 -72.72 -14.46
CA GLY A 81 -2.84 -71.71 -14.40
C GLY A 81 -3.41 -70.36 -14.84
N SER A 82 -3.79 -69.51 -13.89
CA SER A 82 -4.22 -68.13 -14.15
C SER A 82 -3.13 -67.10 -13.80
N CYS A 83 -1.98 -67.56 -13.32
CA CYS A 83 -0.85 -66.73 -12.91
C CYS A 83 0.23 -66.72 -14.00
N PHE A 84 0.70 -65.53 -14.34
CA PHE A 84 1.78 -65.30 -15.30
C PHE A 84 2.82 -64.39 -14.66
N GLU A 85 4.07 -64.55 -15.05
CA GLU A 85 5.20 -63.75 -14.60
C GLU A 85 6.05 -63.28 -15.79
N ALA A 86 6.65 -62.11 -15.67
CA ALA A 86 7.59 -61.57 -16.64
C ALA A 86 8.68 -60.82 -15.88
N THR A 87 9.91 -60.85 -16.40
CA THR A 87 11.02 -60.08 -15.84
C THR A 87 11.50 -59.11 -16.89
N ASP A 88 11.55 -57.83 -16.52
CA ASP A 88 12.24 -56.80 -17.27
C ASP A 88 13.72 -56.83 -16.86
N GLU A 89 14.58 -57.37 -17.73
CA GLU A 89 16.02 -57.50 -17.46
C GLU A 89 16.75 -56.14 -17.42
N GLU A 90 16.23 -55.12 -18.10
CA GLU A 90 16.84 -53.79 -18.16
C GLU A 90 16.56 -52.99 -16.89
N ALA A 91 15.31 -53.05 -16.41
CA ALA A 91 14.90 -52.38 -15.18
C ALA A 91 15.12 -53.24 -13.91
N ASN A 92 15.47 -54.52 -14.08
CA ASN A 92 15.51 -55.57 -13.04
C ASN A 92 14.23 -55.62 -12.20
N VAL A 93 13.07 -55.55 -12.87
CA VAL A 93 11.74 -55.56 -12.24
C VAL A 93 10.99 -56.83 -12.60
N HIS A 94 10.44 -57.50 -11.61
CA HIS A 94 9.64 -58.70 -11.79
C HIS A 94 8.14 -58.38 -11.70
N TYR A 95 7.42 -58.63 -12.79
CA TYR A 95 5.97 -58.47 -12.85
C TYR A 95 5.28 -59.82 -12.73
N SER A 96 4.22 -59.92 -11.94
CA SER A 96 3.33 -61.08 -11.97
C SER A 96 1.87 -60.66 -11.97
N ILE A 97 1.03 -61.39 -12.70
CA ILE A 97 -0.39 -61.12 -12.86
C ILE A 97 -1.19 -62.40 -12.65
N ASN A 98 -2.23 -62.32 -11.83
CA ASN A 98 -3.21 -63.39 -11.67
C ASN A 98 -4.53 -62.98 -12.32
N LEU A 99 -4.87 -63.60 -13.45
CA LEU A 99 -6.10 -63.33 -14.20
C LEU A 99 -7.39 -63.72 -13.45
N PHE A 100 -7.29 -64.61 -12.45
CA PHE A 100 -8.45 -65.01 -11.64
C PHE A 100 -8.83 -63.94 -10.62
N THR A 101 -7.84 -63.37 -9.93
CA THR A 101 -8.06 -62.30 -8.94
C THR A 101 -7.97 -60.90 -9.53
N GLY A 102 -7.43 -60.76 -10.74
CA GLY A 102 -7.07 -59.47 -11.35
C GLY A 102 -5.89 -58.78 -10.67
N LEU A 103 -5.15 -59.51 -9.81
CA LEU A 103 -4.09 -58.93 -8.99
C LEU A 103 -2.79 -58.89 -9.78
N VAL A 104 -2.21 -57.69 -9.90
CA VAL A 104 -0.90 -57.44 -10.49
C VAL A 104 0.08 -57.13 -9.37
N LEU A 105 1.22 -57.80 -9.34
CA LEU A 105 2.32 -57.57 -8.41
C LEU A 105 3.53 -57.06 -9.19
N THR A 106 4.27 -56.16 -8.56
CA THR A 106 5.60 -55.72 -9.00
C THR A 106 6.58 -56.03 -7.86
N ASP A 107 7.62 -56.80 -8.16
CA ASP A 107 8.61 -57.32 -7.19
C ASP A 107 7.97 -58.00 -5.97
N GLY A 108 6.87 -58.74 -6.19
CA GLY A 108 6.13 -59.44 -5.15
C GLY A 108 5.21 -58.56 -4.29
N HIS A 109 5.12 -57.27 -4.59
CA HIS A 109 4.27 -56.33 -3.87
C HIS A 109 3.04 -55.91 -4.69
N ALA A 110 1.87 -55.89 -4.03
CA ALA A 110 0.64 -55.38 -4.62
C ALA A 110 0.60 -53.86 -4.59
N PRO A 111 -0.05 -53.22 -5.59
CA PRO A 111 -0.35 -51.79 -5.57
C PRO A 111 -1.09 -51.42 -4.27
N GLY A 112 -0.51 -50.54 -3.49
CA GLY A 112 -0.90 -50.31 -2.10
C GLY A 112 -0.79 -48.86 -1.65
N GLY A 113 -1.29 -48.58 -0.45
CA GLY A 113 -1.19 -47.26 0.14
C GLY A 113 0.22 -46.88 0.57
N LEU A 114 0.61 -45.60 0.43
CA LEU A 114 1.81 -45.09 1.08
C LEU A 114 1.78 -45.37 2.61
N PRO A 115 2.93 -45.73 3.23
CA PRO A 115 3.04 -45.91 4.68
C PRO A 115 2.50 -44.71 5.48
N SER A 116 1.98 -44.97 6.68
CA SER A 116 1.47 -43.94 7.61
C SER A 116 2.50 -42.86 7.88
N ASP A 117 3.77 -43.26 8.00
CA ASP A 117 4.88 -42.39 8.40
C ASP A 117 5.20 -41.37 7.29
N ILE A 118 5.03 -41.76 6.02
CA ILE A 118 5.13 -40.86 4.87
C ILE A 118 3.89 -39.95 4.80
N ARG A 119 2.69 -40.50 5.00
CA ARG A 119 1.42 -39.76 4.91
C ARG A 119 1.27 -38.66 5.96
N GLN A 120 1.85 -38.85 7.14
CA GLN A 120 1.81 -37.88 8.25
C GLN A 120 2.96 -36.86 8.20
N HIS A 121 3.92 -37.03 7.29
CA HIS A 121 5.07 -36.14 7.17
C HIS A 121 4.68 -34.78 6.55
N GLU A 122 5.27 -33.69 7.05
CA GLU A 122 4.94 -32.32 6.64
C GLU A 122 5.12 -32.08 5.13
N ASN A 123 6.24 -32.55 4.56
CA ASN A 123 6.52 -32.49 3.11
C ASN A 123 5.45 -33.19 2.25
N PHE A 124 4.81 -34.26 2.77
CA PHE A 124 3.73 -34.93 2.05
C PHE A 124 2.44 -34.10 2.04
N GLY A 125 2.15 -33.40 3.15
CA GLY A 125 1.03 -32.46 3.27
C GLY A 125 1.17 -31.25 2.32
N LEU A 126 2.39 -30.71 2.18
CA LEU A 126 2.71 -29.65 1.22
C LEU A 126 2.44 -30.06 -0.24
N CYS A 127 2.69 -31.33 -0.58
CA CYS A 127 2.42 -31.86 -1.92
C CYS A 127 0.92 -32.00 -2.26
N SER A 128 -0.03 -31.66 -1.35
CA SER A 128 -1.48 -31.89 -1.53
C SER A 128 -1.80 -33.27 -2.13
N ALA A 129 -0.97 -34.26 -1.76
CA ALA A 129 -0.89 -35.57 -2.38
C ALA A 129 -1.95 -36.53 -1.82
N THR A 130 -3.06 -36.01 -1.28
CA THR A 130 -4.23 -36.82 -0.91
C THR A 130 -4.78 -37.63 -2.09
N ALA A 131 -4.47 -37.23 -3.33
CA ALA A 131 -4.81 -37.98 -4.55
C ALA A 131 -3.80 -39.09 -4.90
N ILE A 132 -2.56 -39.02 -4.41
CA ILE A 132 -1.50 -40.04 -4.65
C ILE A 132 -1.65 -41.12 -3.57
N SER A 133 -2.77 -41.82 -3.62
CA SER A 133 -3.15 -42.82 -2.61
C SER A 133 -2.55 -44.20 -2.88
N LYS A 134 -2.09 -44.44 -4.12
CA LYS A 134 -1.60 -45.75 -4.58
C LYS A 134 -0.19 -45.65 -5.14
N SER A 135 0.70 -46.47 -4.59
CA SER A 135 2.11 -46.51 -4.93
C SER A 135 2.64 -47.93 -4.98
N LEU A 136 3.62 -48.17 -5.85
CA LEU A 136 4.36 -49.42 -5.94
C LEU A 136 5.72 -49.26 -5.23
N PRO A 137 6.07 -50.15 -4.29
CA PRO A 137 7.40 -50.18 -3.71
C PRO A 137 8.41 -50.68 -4.75
N ARG A 138 9.58 -50.03 -4.81
CA ARG A 138 10.66 -50.39 -5.72
C ARG A 138 11.99 -50.25 -4.99
N MET A 139 12.62 -51.37 -4.64
CA MET A 139 13.92 -51.57 -3.97
C MET A 139 14.24 -50.72 -2.70
N ALA A 140 13.95 -49.42 -2.67
CA ALA A 140 14.04 -48.50 -1.53
C ALA A 140 13.09 -47.27 -1.60
N CYS A 141 12.29 -47.08 -2.67
CA CYS A 141 11.38 -45.95 -2.82
C CYS A 141 9.93 -46.38 -3.13
N PHE A 142 8.97 -45.49 -2.94
CA PHE A 142 7.57 -45.68 -3.33
C PHE A 142 7.24 -44.80 -4.52
N ARG A 143 6.84 -45.38 -5.65
CA ARG A 143 6.46 -44.66 -6.87
C ARG A 143 4.95 -44.59 -7.04
N SER A 144 4.41 -43.44 -7.43
CA SER A 144 3.00 -43.30 -7.79
C SER A 144 2.62 -44.19 -8.98
N GLU A 145 1.52 -44.93 -8.90
CA GLU A 145 1.06 -45.82 -9.98
C GLU A 145 0.56 -45.05 -11.22
N ARG A 146 -0.09 -43.91 -10.99
CA ARG A 146 -0.68 -43.08 -12.04
C ARG A 146 -0.04 -41.72 -12.07
N LYS A 147 0.03 -41.16 -13.27
CA LYS A 147 0.41 -39.76 -13.46
C LYS A 147 -0.61 -38.87 -12.74
N TYR A 148 -0.13 -38.04 -11.82
CA TYR A 148 -0.90 -36.97 -11.23
C TYR A 148 -0.51 -35.66 -11.91
N ASN A 149 -1.47 -35.03 -12.60
CA ASN A 149 -1.21 -33.92 -13.52
C ASN A 149 -0.03 -34.26 -14.45
N ASP A 150 -0.08 -35.37 -15.19
CA ASP A 150 0.96 -35.79 -16.16
C ASP A 150 2.38 -36.09 -15.60
N ARG A 151 2.56 -36.22 -14.27
CA ARG A 151 3.85 -36.59 -13.65
C ARG A 151 3.75 -37.76 -12.69
N LEU A 152 4.83 -38.51 -12.59
CA LEU A 152 5.01 -39.56 -11.58
C LEU A 152 5.75 -38.98 -10.37
N TYR A 153 5.54 -39.57 -9.20
CA TYR A 153 6.13 -39.13 -7.94
C TYR A 153 6.83 -40.29 -7.25
N ASP A 154 8.09 -40.08 -6.87
CA ASP A 154 8.86 -41.01 -6.04
C ASP A 154 9.01 -40.44 -4.63
N PHE A 155 8.77 -41.30 -3.64
CA PHE A 155 8.87 -40.98 -2.21
C PHE A 155 9.91 -41.88 -1.56
N THR A 156 10.90 -41.28 -0.91
CA THR A 156 11.96 -41.98 -0.18
C THR A 156 12.06 -41.38 1.22
N LEU A 157 12.02 -42.22 2.26
CA LEU A 157 12.15 -41.79 3.66
C LEU A 157 13.49 -42.31 4.19
N GLU A 158 14.46 -41.41 4.35
CA GLU A 158 15.82 -41.71 4.85
C GLU A 158 16.06 -40.88 6.12
N ASP A 159 16.50 -41.53 7.20
CA ASP A 159 16.80 -40.90 8.51
C ASP A 159 15.70 -39.98 9.07
N GLY A 160 14.44 -40.23 8.70
CA GLY A 160 13.29 -39.42 9.11
C GLY A 160 13.04 -38.16 8.26
N GLU A 161 13.84 -37.89 7.24
CA GLU A 161 13.55 -36.89 6.20
C GLU A 161 12.87 -37.52 4.99
N LEU A 162 11.74 -36.95 4.57
CA LEU A 162 11.04 -37.36 3.35
C LEU A 162 11.57 -36.62 2.12
N HIS A 163 12.18 -37.36 1.21
CA HIS A 163 12.56 -36.92 -0.13
C HIS A 163 11.42 -37.20 -1.11
N VAL A 164 11.03 -36.16 -1.86
CA VAL A 164 9.97 -36.25 -2.89
C VAL A 164 10.59 -35.88 -4.23
N GLN A 165 10.41 -36.73 -5.23
CA GLN A 165 10.85 -36.48 -6.60
C GLN A 165 9.67 -36.50 -7.57
N GLU A 166 9.62 -35.52 -8.47
CA GLU A 166 8.73 -35.43 -9.61
C GLU A 166 9.45 -35.93 -10.87
N LEU A 167 8.86 -36.93 -11.52
CA LEU A 167 9.41 -37.56 -12.72
C LEU A 167 8.49 -37.30 -13.92
N THR A 168 9.10 -36.87 -15.02
CA THR A 168 8.42 -36.78 -16.32
C THR A 168 8.96 -37.87 -17.22
N SER A 169 8.05 -38.68 -17.78
CA SER A 169 8.40 -39.74 -18.73
C SER A 169 7.98 -39.36 -20.14
N ASP A 170 8.73 -39.84 -21.13
CA ASP A 170 8.34 -39.78 -22.54
C ASP A 170 7.22 -40.81 -22.87
N THR A 171 6.90 -40.98 -24.15
CA THR A 171 5.92 -41.98 -24.63
C THR A 171 6.42 -43.42 -24.53
N SER A 172 7.75 -43.61 -24.47
CA SER A 172 8.43 -44.90 -24.38
C SER A 172 8.49 -45.42 -22.94
N GLY A 173 8.35 -44.52 -21.96
CA GLY A 173 8.42 -44.81 -20.53
C GLY A 173 9.71 -44.33 -19.88
N ASP A 174 10.63 -43.76 -20.66
CA ASP A 174 11.93 -43.26 -20.20
C ASP A 174 11.78 -41.94 -19.46
N ILE A 175 12.51 -41.78 -18.36
CA ILE A 175 12.49 -40.56 -17.55
C ILE A 175 13.35 -39.50 -18.24
N ILE A 176 12.72 -38.40 -18.63
CA ILE A 176 13.38 -37.28 -19.32
C ILE A 176 13.67 -36.08 -18.41
N MET A 177 13.03 -36.03 -17.24
CA MET A 177 13.21 -34.94 -16.28
C MET A 177 12.90 -35.38 -14.86
N THR A 178 13.81 -35.03 -13.95
CA THR A 178 13.78 -35.37 -12.53
C THR A 178 13.88 -34.09 -11.69
N LEU A 179 12.87 -33.87 -10.86
CA LEU A 179 12.76 -32.69 -10.00
C LEU A 179 12.64 -33.11 -8.55
N GLN A 180 13.63 -32.79 -7.74
CA GLN A 180 13.67 -33.15 -6.33
C GLN A 180 13.25 -31.98 -5.45
N LEU A 181 12.29 -32.20 -4.56
CA LEU A 181 11.92 -31.21 -3.54
C LEU A 181 13.08 -31.03 -2.56
N CYS A 182 13.57 -29.80 -2.42
CA CYS A 182 14.63 -29.48 -1.49
C CYS A 182 14.13 -29.51 -0.04
N SER A 183 14.95 -30.04 0.88
CA SER A 183 14.65 -30.06 2.30
C SER A 183 14.69 -28.65 2.91
N SER A 184 13.96 -28.46 4.01
CA SER A 184 13.96 -27.18 4.74
C SER A 184 15.34 -26.85 5.33
N SER A 185 16.15 -27.86 5.65
CA SER A 185 17.54 -27.73 6.11
C SER A 185 18.42 -27.15 5.00
N TRP A 186 18.30 -27.65 3.77
CA TRP A 186 19.01 -27.12 2.62
C TRP A 186 18.56 -25.71 2.23
N VAL A 187 17.25 -25.42 2.24
CA VAL A 187 16.75 -24.06 1.91
C VAL A 187 17.32 -23.00 2.88
N LYS A 188 17.54 -23.35 4.15
CA LYS A 188 18.17 -22.46 5.13
C LYS A 188 19.63 -22.15 4.84
N THR A 189 20.33 -22.97 4.04
CA THR A 189 21.71 -22.68 3.63
C THR A 189 21.79 -21.62 2.52
N LEU A 190 20.65 -21.20 1.93
CA LEU A 190 20.55 -20.16 0.90
C LEU A 190 20.62 -18.74 1.48
N THR A 191 21.64 -18.44 2.28
CA THR A 191 21.77 -17.16 3.01
C THR A 191 21.88 -15.94 2.10
N ASN A 192 22.31 -16.14 0.84
CA ASN A 192 22.49 -15.06 -0.14
C ASN A 192 21.17 -14.63 -0.80
N LEU A 193 20.08 -15.37 -0.61
CA LEU A 193 18.76 -15.04 -1.16
C LEU A 193 17.86 -14.38 -0.12
N PRO A 194 16.95 -13.47 -0.53
CA PRO A 194 16.00 -12.87 0.39
C PRO A 194 15.13 -13.90 1.11
N ALA A 195 14.83 -13.64 2.39
CA ALA A 195 14.05 -14.53 3.26
C ALA A 195 12.63 -14.81 2.74
N ARG A 196 12.08 -13.92 1.90
CA ARG A 196 10.80 -14.16 1.21
C ARG A 196 10.91 -15.33 0.24
N LEU A 197 12.01 -15.45 -0.50
CA LEU A 197 12.17 -16.54 -1.45
C LEU A 197 12.25 -17.89 -0.71
N GLN A 198 12.96 -17.92 0.41
CA GLN A 198 13.10 -19.12 1.25
C GLN A 198 11.77 -19.59 1.88
N SER A 199 10.91 -18.64 2.28
CA SER A 199 9.72 -18.95 3.08
C SER A 199 8.42 -19.06 2.30
N LEU A 200 8.30 -18.40 1.15
CA LEU A 200 7.04 -18.32 0.39
C LEU A 200 6.91 -19.35 -0.73
N TYR A 201 8.01 -19.98 -1.14
CA TYR A 201 8.04 -20.90 -2.28
C TYR A 201 8.42 -22.32 -1.88
N SER A 202 7.97 -23.29 -2.67
CA SER A 202 8.54 -24.63 -2.71
C SER A 202 9.74 -24.62 -3.67
N HIS A 203 10.82 -25.31 -3.30
CA HIS A 203 12.10 -25.28 -4.01
C HIS A 203 12.34 -26.66 -4.63
N TRP A 204 12.46 -26.71 -5.95
CA TRP A 204 12.59 -27.95 -6.70
C TRP A 204 13.90 -27.97 -7.48
N TYR A 205 14.82 -28.84 -7.09
CA TYR A 205 16.10 -29.04 -7.77
C TYR A 205 15.89 -29.89 -9.03
N TRP A 206 16.21 -29.32 -10.19
CA TRP A 206 16.20 -30.00 -11.47
C TRP A 206 17.55 -30.66 -11.71
N ALA A 207 17.57 -31.99 -11.67
CA ALA A 207 18.80 -32.79 -11.72
C ALA A 207 19.55 -32.65 -13.05
N GLU A 208 18.84 -32.71 -14.18
CA GLU A 208 19.47 -32.72 -15.51
C GLU A 208 20.07 -31.36 -15.89
N MET A 209 19.52 -30.25 -15.37
CA MET A 209 19.95 -28.88 -15.69
C MET A 209 20.71 -28.18 -14.56
N HIS A 210 20.92 -28.86 -13.43
CA HIS A 210 21.61 -28.33 -12.25
C HIS A 210 21.09 -26.97 -11.77
N CYS A 211 19.77 -26.80 -11.73
CA CYS A 211 19.13 -25.55 -11.31
C CYS A 211 17.99 -25.80 -10.30
N VAL A 212 17.53 -24.74 -9.64
CA VAL A 212 16.48 -24.79 -8.62
C VAL A 212 15.32 -23.91 -9.07
N LEU A 213 14.14 -24.51 -9.17
CA LEU A 213 12.89 -23.85 -9.56
C LEU A 213 12.08 -23.48 -8.32
N PHE A 214 11.68 -22.22 -8.24
CA PHE A 214 10.86 -21.69 -7.15
C PHE A 214 9.40 -21.65 -7.60
N ARG A 215 8.57 -22.47 -6.97
CA ARG A 215 7.15 -22.61 -7.28
C ARG A 215 6.30 -22.18 -6.09
N PRO A 216 5.01 -21.84 -6.29
CA PRO A 216 4.08 -21.70 -5.18
C PRO A 216 4.06 -22.96 -4.30
N LYS A 217 3.63 -22.83 -3.04
CA LYS A 217 3.59 -23.97 -2.12
C LYS A 217 2.46 -24.94 -2.46
N GLU A 218 1.44 -24.47 -3.16
CA GLU A 218 0.36 -25.30 -3.67
C GLU A 218 0.90 -26.24 -4.75
N ALA A 219 0.97 -27.54 -4.45
CA ALA A 219 1.56 -28.54 -5.35
C ALA A 219 0.92 -28.65 -6.75
N LYS A 220 -0.34 -28.23 -6.89
CA LYS A 220 -1.02 -28.17 -8.20
C LYS A 220 -0.46 -27.05 -9.08
N CYS A 221 0.09 -26.01 -8.46
CA CYS A 221 0.64 -24.88 -9.16
C CYS A 221 2.10 -25.15 -9.52
N ARG A 222 2.38 -25.24 -10.81
CA ARG A 222 3.71 -25.57 -11.36
C ARG A 222 4.39 -24.39 -12.02
N ASP A 223 3.78 -23.23 -11.88
CA ASP A 223 4.28 -21.96 -12.38
C ASP A 223 5.62 -21.67 -11.72
N VAL A 224 6.62 -21.36 -12.53
CA VAL A 224 7.96 -21.06 -12.05
C VAL A 224 8.09 -19.55 -11.95
N LEU A 225 8.30 -19.06 -10.73
CA LEU A 225 8.40 -17.61 -10.45
C LEU A 225 9.86 -17.14 -10.37
N PHE A 226 10.76 -18.02 -9.93
CA PHE A 226 12.19 -17.77 -9.91
C PHE A 226 12.96 -19.03 -10.29
N VAL A 227 14.14 -18.83 -10.88
CA VAL A 227 15.09 -19.90 -11.22
C VAL A 227 16.44 -19.54 -10.62
N ALA A 228 17.05 -20.44 -9.84
CA ALA A 228 18.42 -20.26 -9.38
C ALA A 228 19.35 -21.28 -10.04
N LYS A 229 20.46 -20.80 -10.61
CA LYS A 229 21.48 -21.61 -11.25
C LYS A 229 22.82 -21.33 -10.57
N VAL A 230 23.61 -22.38 -10.38
CA VAL A 230 24.99 -22.22 -9.90
C VAL A 230 25.88 -21.92 -11.10
N ASP A 231 26.60 -20.80 -11.03
CA ASP A 231 27.54 -20.37 -12.04
C ASP A 231 28.84 -21.20 -12.02
N GLU A 232 29.69 -21.06 -13.03
CA GLU A 232 30.99 -21.75 -13.13
C GLU A 232 31.91 -21.43 -11.94
N ASP A 233 31.76 -20.24 -11.35
CA ASP A 233 32.47 -19.80 -10.14
C ASP A 233 31.89 -20.35 -8.82
N GLY A 234 30.85 -21.21 -8.89
CA GLY A 234 30.17 -21.76 -7.72
C GLY A 234 29.21 -20.78 -7.02
N LEU A 235 29.00 -19.59 -7.60
CA LEU A 235 28.06 -18.58 -7.11
C LEU A 235 26.64 -18.86 -7.62
N MET A 236 25.68 -18.91 -6.71
CA MET A 236 24.28 -19.08 -7.09
C MET A 236 23.70 -17.76 -7.61
N GLN A 237 23.36 -17.73 -8.90
CA GLN A 237 22.62 -16.64 -9.53
C GLN A 237 21.12 -16.96 -9.54
N CYS A 238 20.29 -16.03 -9.10
CA CYS A 238 18.84 -16.18 -9.11
C CYS A 238 18.20 -15.21 -10.11
N TYR A 239 17.29 -15.71 -10.93
CA TYR A 239 16.57 -15.00 -11.97
C TYR A 239 15.08 -14.95 -11.63
N ARG A 240 14.44 -13.81 -11.92
CA ARG A 240 13.00 -13.62 -11.78
C ARG A 240 12.32 -13.89 -13.11
N VAL A 241 11.38 -14.83 -13.12
CA VAL A 241 10.61 -15.16 -14.32
C VAL A 241 9.50 -14.12 -14.52
N PRO A 242 9.39 -13.49 -15.70
CA PRO A 242 8.28 -12.60 -16.03
C PRO A 242 6.94 -13.32 -15.93
N VAL A 243 5.89 -12.64 -15.50
CA VAL A 243 4.55 -13.25 -15.32
C VAL A 243 4.06 -13.95 -16.60
N SER A 244 4.36 -13.38 -17.77
CA SER A 244 4.01 -13.96 -19.09
C SER A 244 4.63 -15.33 -19.36
N ASP A 245 5.76 -15.62 -18.71
CA ASP A 245 6.58 -16.80 -19.00
C ASP A 245 6.42 -17.87 -17.91
N THR A 246 5.78 -17.54 -16.79
CA THR A 246 5.62 -18.44 -15.63
C THR A 246 5.02 -19.81 -15.97
N THR A 247 4.18 -19.89 -17.00
CA THR A 247 3.51 -21.13 -17.46
C THR A 247 4.24 -21.83 -18.61
N ARG A 248 5.36 -21.30 -19.09
CA ARG A 248 6.10 -21.89 -20.23
C ARG A 248 6.76 -23.21 -19.83
N PRO A 249 7.05 -24.10 -20.81
CA PRO A 249 7.85 -25.29 -20.58
C PRO A 249 9.22 -24.95 -19.97
N TYR A 250 9.72 -25.78 -19.07
CA TYR A 250 10.94 -25.48 -18.32
C TYR A 250 12.19 -25.37 -19.21
N GLY A 251 12.25 -26.09 -20.32
CA GLY A 251 13.33 -25.94 -21.31
C GLY A 251 13.39 -24.53 -21.91
N GLU A 252 12.25 -23.98 -22.33
CA GLU A 252 12.17 -22.63 -22.90
C GLU A 252 12.52 -21.54 -21.87
N LEU A 253 12.21 -21.75 -20.58
CA LEU A 253 12.62 -20.84 -19.52
C LEU A 253 14.14 -20.77 -19.39
N MET A 254 14.83 -21.91 -19.57
CA MET A 254 16.29 -21.97 -19.47
C MET A 254 16.98 -21.28 -20.65
N GLU A 255 16.40 -21.34 -21.84
CA GLU A 255 16.90 -20.63 -23.02
C GLU A 255 16.79 -19.10 -22.90
N ASN A 256 15.83 -18.61 -22.10
CA ASN A 256 15.55 -17.17 -21.96
C ASN A 256 16.14 -16.53 -20.69
N LEU A 257 16.97 -17.25 -19.90
CA LEU A 257 17.50 -16.73 -18.63
C LEU A 257 18.26 -15.41 -18.77
N ASP A 258 18.99 -15.23 -19.88
CA ASP A 258 19.77 -14.00 -20.14
C ASP A 258 18.89 -12.75 -20.34
N VAL A 259 17.60 -12.95 -20.63
CA VAL A 259 16.60 -11.89 -20.83
C VAL A 259 15.83 -11.59 -19.55
N TYR A 260 16.07 -12.33 -18.46
CA TYR A 260 15.36 -12.16 -17.20
C TYR A 260 16.11 -11.26 -16.22
N ASP A 261 15.35 -10.61 -15.35
CA ASP A 261 15.92 -9.82 -14.26
C ASP A 261 16.65 -10.75 -13.29
N ARG A 262 17.91 -10.44 -12.96
CA ARG A 262 18.73 -11.25 -12.03
C ARG A 262 18.96 -10.54 -10.70
N PHE A 263 19.09 -11.30 -9.63
CA PHE A 263 19.50 -10.77 -8.33
C PHE A 263 20.97 -10.36 -8.37
N VAL A 264 21.30 -9.23 -7.75
CA VAL A 264 22.65 -8.67 -7.74
C VAL A 264 23.23 -8.68 -6.34
N CYS A 265 24.46 -9.20 -6.23
CA CYS A 265 25.28 -9.10 -5.03
C CYS A 265 25.79 -7.67 -4.84
N THR A 266 25.93 -7.24 -3.59
CA THR A 266 26.11 -5.85 -3.15
C THR A 266 27.34 -5.17 -3.76
N GLU A 267 27.18 -4.53 -4.93
CA GLU A 267 28.18 -3.64 -5.53
C GLU A 267 28.39 -2.40 -4.62
N LYS A 268 29.58 -1.79 -4.63
CA LYS A 268 29.91 -0.66 -3.72
C LYS A 268 28.94 0.52 -3.78
N LEU A 269 28.39 0.82 -4.95
CA LEU A 269 27.38 1.89 -5.14
C LEU A 269 26.01 1.52 -4.59
N LEU A 270 25.70 0.22 -4.49
CA LEU A 270 24.45 -0.26 -3.90
C LEU A 270 24.50 -0.17 -2.38
N LEU A 271 25.66 -0.39 -1.75
CA LEU A 271 25.80 -0.40 -0.29
C LEU A 271 25.19 0.85 0.38
N THR A 272 25.47 2.05 -0.13
CA THR A 272 24.94 3.29 0.46
C THR A 272 23.42 3.42 0.37
N VAL A 273 22.81 2.98 -0.73
CA VAL A 273 21.34 3.01 -0.88
C VAL A 273 20.68 1.87 -0.12
N PHE A 274 21.35 0.72 -0.01
CA PHE A 274 20.93 -0.36 0.85
C PHE A 274 20.89 0.09 2.31
N ASP A 275 21.93 0.76 2.81
CA ASP A 275 21.95 1.30 4.19
C ASP A 275 20.77 2.26 4.45
N VAL A 276 20.43 3.08 3.45
CA VAL A 276 19.25 3.96 3.50
C VAL A 276 17.95 3.16 3.58
N LEU A 277 17.78 2.12 2.77
CA LEU A 277 16.54 1.34 2.74
C LEU A 277 16.42 0.41 3.96
N VAL A 278 17.54 -0.01 4.55
CA VAL A 278 17.59 -0.86 5.74
C VAL A 278 16.99 -0.19 6.99
N LYS A 279 16.99 1.15 7.04
CA LYS A 279 16.28 1.87 8.12
C LYS A 279 14.75 1.71 8.05
N PHE A 280 14.23 1.40 6.86
CA PHE A 280 12.81 1.29 6.59
C PHE A 280 12.31 -0.17 6.61
N GLU A 281 13.10 -1.10 6.07
CA GLU A 281 12.80 -2.55 6.02
C GLU A 281 14.07 -3.36 6.26
N GLU A 282 13.96 -4.56 6.83
CA GLU A 282 15.14 -5.41 7.06
C GLU A 282 15.80 -5.86 5.73
N ALA A 283 17.14 -5.89 5.69
CA ALA A 283 17.92 -6.25 4.51
C ALA A 283 17.50 -7.57 3.87
N ARG A 284 17.13 -8.56 4.68
CA ARG A 284 16.69 -9.90 4.23
C ARG A 284 15.38 -9.90 3.43
N PHE A 285 14.63 -8.79 3.41
CA PHE A 285 13.39 -8.66 2.64
C PHE A 285 13.54 -7.77 1.41
N LEU A 286 14.71 -7.17 1.18
CA LEU A 286 14.99 -6.35 0.01
C LEU A 286 15.27 -7.23 -1.21
N HIS A 287 14.75 -6.84 -2.37
CA HIS A 287 14.96 -7.54 -3.63
C HIS A 287 15.76 -6.65 -4.60
N PRO A 288 17.11 -6.68 -4.56
CA PRO A 288 17.94 -6.09 -5.62
C PRO A 288 17.84 -6.91 -6.89
N LEU A 289 17.42 -6.27 -7.98
CA LEU A 289 17.31 -6.84 -9.31
C LEU A 289 18.09 -5.99 -10.30
N LYS A 290 18.66 -6.62 -11.33
CA LYS A 290 19.25 -5.94 -12.48
C LYS A 290 18.67 -6.55 -13.75
N SER A 291 18.11 -5.67 -14.56
CA SER A 291 17.59 -6.03 -15.87
C SER A 291 18.71 -6.37 -16.85
N PRO A 292 18.40 -7.07 -17.96
CA PRO A 292 19.35 -7.34 -19.04
C PRO A 292 19.96 -6.05 -19.61
N ASP A 293 19.17 -4.98 -19.68
CA ASP A 293 19.59 -3.65 -20.12
C ASP A 293 20.56 -2.95 -19.13
N GLY A 294 20.86 -3.59 -18.00
CA GLY A 294 21.76 -3.09 -16.98
C GLY A 294 21.10 -2.14 -15.97
N VAL A 295 19.80 -1.87 -16.09
CA VAL A 295 19.04 -1.03 -15.15
C VAL A 295 18.86 -1.77 -13.83
N VAL A 296 19.31 -1.15 -12.74
CA VAL A 296 19.18 -1.68 -11.37
C VAL A 296 17.85 -1.25 -10.77
N ARG A 297 17.12 -2.20 -10.17
CA ARG A 297 15.85 -1.99 -9.46
C ARG A 297 15.94 -2.60 -8.06
N ILE A 298 15.52 -1.85 -7.04
CA ILE A 298 15.41 -2.34 -5.67
C ILE A 298 13.94 -2.35 -5.29
N GLU A 299 13.41 -3.54 -4.98
CA GLU A 299 12.02 -3.71 -4.55
C GLU A 299 11.97 -3.98 -3.04
N LEU A 300 10.95 -3.41 -2.39
CA LEU A 300 10.53 -3.70 -1.03
C LEU A 300 9.15 -4.39 -1.12
N PRO A 301 9.08 -5.70 -1.40
CA PRO A 301 7.84 -6.33 -1.82
C PRO A 301 6.77 -6.36 -0.73
N ARG A 302 7.16 -6.26 0.54
CA ARG A 302 6.23 -6.19 1.68
C ARG A 302 5.48 -4.86 1.70
N PHE A 303 6.17 -3.77 1.37
CA PHE A 303 5.62 -2.43 1.31
C PHE A 303 5.06 -2.04 -0.06
N LYS A 304 5.20 -2.93 -1.07
CA LYS A 304 4.85 -2.66 -2.47
C LYS A 304 5.51 -1.37 -2.99
N LEU A 305 6.77 -1.15 -2.61
CA LEU A 305 7.58 -0.03 -3.07
C LEU A 305 8.69 -0.53 -3.99
N SER A 306 8.93 0.18 -5.07
CA SER A 306 9.95 -0.16 -6.06
C SER A 306 10.70 1.09 -6.49
N PHE A 307 12.03 0.99 -6.53
CA PHE A 307 12.91 2.07 -6.96
C PHE A 307 13.81 1.58 -8.08
N TYR A 308 13.94 2.34 -9.17
CA TYR A 308 14.88 1.99 -10.25
C TYR A 308 15.89 3.11 -10.46
N LEU A 309 17.11 2.74 -10.85
CA LEU A 309 18.18 3.66 -11.15
C LEU A 309 17.96 4.26 -12.55
N ASN A 310 17.72 5.57 -12.61
CA ASN A 310 17.55 6.27 -13.88
C ASN A 310 18.91 6.57 -14.55
N GLY A 311 18.89 7.07 -15.80
CA GLY A 311 20.10 7.40 -16.56
C GLY A 311 20.99 8.50 -15.95
N ILE A 312 20.52 9.21 -14.92
CA ILE A 312 21.26 10.24 -14.17
C ILE A 312 21.77 9.67 -12.83
N SER A 313 21.76 8.34 -12.65
CA SER A 313 22.19 7.64 -11.43
C SER A 313 21.39 8.05 -10.17
N GLN A 314 20.11 8.35 -10.33
CA GLN A 314 19.19 8.62 -9.22
C GLN A 314 18.13 7.52 -9.13
N PHE A 315 17.74 7.14 -7.92
CA PHE A 315 16.67 6.17 -7.70
C PHE A 315 15.30 6.84 -7.81
N GLU A 316 14.55 6.51 -8.85
CA GLU A 316 13.19 7.00 -9.10
C GLU A 316 12.15 6.01 -8.56
N SER A 317 11.11 6.53 -7.91
CA SER A 317 10.02 5.69 -7.37
C SER A 317 9.03 5.32 -8.47
N VAL A 318 8.66 4.04 -8.55
CA VAL A 318 7.65 3.55 -9.49
C VAL A 318 6.25 3.96 -9.06
N GLU A 319 5.95 3.81 -7.77
CA GLU A 319 4.62 4.07 -7.21
C GLU A 319 4.35 5.57 -7.05
N HIS A 320 5.36 6.35 -6.67
CA HIS A 320 5.28 7.81 -6.58
C HIS A 320 5.91 8.47 -7.81
N LYS A 321 5.24 8.35 -8.96
CA LYS A 321 5.71 8.90 -10.25
C LYS A 321 6.16 10.36 -10.13
N GLY A 322 7.30 10.70 -10.70
CA GLY A 322 7.87 12.05 -10.66
C GLY A 322 8.64 12.37 -9.37
N TYR A 323 8.78 11.41 -8.45
CA TYR A 323 9.63 11.54 -7.27
C TYR A 323 10.87 10.63 -7.35
N ILE A 324 11.97 11.16 -6.84
CA ILE A 324 13.23 10.44 -6.63
C ILE A 324 13.54 10.31 -5.15
N LEU A 325 14.35 9.32 -4.78
CA LEU A 325 14.87 9.19 -3.42
C LEU A 325 15.79 10.39 -3.12
N ALA A 326 15.48 11.14 -2.06
CA ALA A 326 16.27 12.31 -1.70
C ALA A 326 17.71 11.93 -1.32
N THR A 327 18.67 12.80 -1.63
CA THR A 327 20.08 12.60 -1.28
C THR A 327 20.32 12.58 0.23
N ASN A 328 19.62 13.44 0.98
CA ASN A 328 19.59 13.38 2.43
C ASN A 328 18.31 12.70 2.91
N GLN A 329 18.48 11.57 3.60
CA GLN A 329 17.40 10.72 4.06
C GLN A 329 17.06 10.93 5.53
N GLN A 330 17.78 11.80 6.24
CA GLN A 330 17.48 12.19 7.60
C GLN A 330 17.49 13.72 7.69
N PHE A 331 16.45 14.28 8.27
CA PHE A 331 16.41 15.71 8.56
C PHE A 331 17.13 15.99 9.89
N ASP A 332 18.18 16.80 9.85
CA ASP A 332 18.94 17.20 11.06
C ASP A 332 18.10 18.04 12.04
N ASP A 333 17.04 18.66 11.52
CA ASP A 333 16.20 19.63 12.22
C ASP A 333 14.79 19.10 12.53
N PHE A 334 14.61 17.77 12.54
CA PHE A 334 13.31 17.12 12.69
C PHE A 334 13.42 15.82 13.49
N LEU A 335 12.74 15.78 14.65
CA LEU A 335 12.55 14.60 15.50
C LEU A 335 13.83 13.73 15.63
N PRO A 336 14.84 14.18 16.38
CA PRO A 336 16.18 13.55 16.38
C PRO A 336 16.19 12.10 16.89
N ARG A 337 15.16 11.69 17.63
CA ARG A 337 15.00 10.33 18.18
C ARG A 337 14.19 9.41 17.27
N PHE A 338 13.96 9.77 16.01
CA PHE A 338 13.19 8.97 15.05
C PHE A 338 13.85 8.95 13.67
N GLN A 339 14.00 7.76 13.09
CA GLN A 339 14.74 7.56 11.83
C GLN A 339 14.04 6.67 10.80
N ARG A 340 12.98 5.94 11.18
CA ARG A 340 12.26 4.98 10.32
C ARG A 340 11.27 5.68 9.38
N TYR A 341 11.79 6.37 8.38
CA TYR A 341 11.04 6.98 7.28
C TYR A 341 11.90 7.11 6.03
N LEU A 342 11.31 7.18 4.84
CA LEU A 342 12.02 7.53 3.59
C LEU A 342 11.61 8.93 3.14
N VAL A 343 12.56 9.67 2.57
CA VAL A 343 12.32 11.00 2.02
C VAL A 343 12.37 10.93 0.50
N LEU A 344 11.30 11.36 -0.14
CA LEU A 344 11.20 11.50 -1.59
C LEU A 344 11.23 12.99 -1.96
N MET A 345 11.93 13.31 -3.04
CA MET A 345 12.05 14.66 -3.60
C MET A 345 11.46 14.69 -5.01
N LEU A 346 10.74 15.77 -5.32
CA LEU A 346 10.18 15.97 -6.64
C LEU A 346 11.31 16.12 -7.68
N LYS A 347 11.25 15.33 -8.75
CA LYS A 347 12.26 15.30 -9.83
C LYS A 347 12.28 16.61 -10.62
N ASP A 348 11.10 17.09 -10.98
CA ASP A 348 10.91 18.35 -11.70
C ASP A 348 10.47 19.43 -10.70
N SER A 349 11.41 20.22 -10.21
CA SER A 349 11.12 21.33 -9.27
C SER A 349 10.19 22.39 -9.87
N SER A 350 10.06 22.44 -11.19
CA SER A 350 9.15 23.35 -11.90
C SER A 350 7.69 22.91 -11.83
N ASP A 351 7.41 21.64 -11.50
CA ASP A 351 6.05 21.15 -11.31
C ASP A 351 5.49 21.64 -9.97
N THR A 352 4.92 22.85 -9.97
CA THR A 352 4.36 23.49 -8.79
C THR A 352 3.05 22.86 -8.29
N SER A 353 2.45 21.93 -9.04
CA SER A 353 1.21 21.25 -8.65
C SER A 353 1.42 20.22 -7.54
N ARG A 354 2.64 19.67 -7.44
CA ARG A 354 2.99 18.61 -6.50
C ARG A 354 3.82 19.12 -5.32
N PRO A 355 3.77 18.47 -4.15
CA PRO A 355 4.69 18.74 -3.05
C PRO A 355 6.16 18.52 -3.42
N GLU A 356 7.07 19.37 -2.94
CA GLU A 356 8.52 19.25 -3.21
C GLU A 356 9.13 18.04 -2.50
N LEU A 357 8.62 17.73 -1.30
CA LEU A 357 9.10 16.67 -0.44
C LEU A 357 7.91 15.83 0.04
N ARG A 358 8.13 14.53 0.08
CA ARG A 358 7.17 13.52 0.52
C ARG A 358 7.87 12.54 1.44
N LEU A 359 7.29 12.26 2.60
CA LEU A 359 7.79 11.29 3.56
C LEU A 359 6.95 10.01 3.50
N LEU A 360 7.63 8.87 3.50
CA LEU A 360 7.02 7.56 3.61
C LEU A 360 7.34 6.97 4.98
N LEU A 361 6.32 6.56 5.72
CA LEU A 361 6.46 5.88 7.00
C LEU A 361 5.76 4.52 6.94
N PRO A 362 6.30 3.46 7.53
CA PRO A 362 5.58 2.20 7.65
C PRO A 362 4.39 2.38 8.61
N VAL A 363 3.28 1.70 8.32
CA VAL A 363 2.11 1.65 9.21
C VAL A 363 2.36 0.59 10.29
N GLY A 364 2.32 1.00 11.56
CA GLY A 364 2.58 0.10 12.69
C GLY A 364 2.38 0.76 14.05
N VAL A 365 2.76 0.04 15.11
CA VAL A 365 2.61 0.53 16.49
C VAL A 365 3.86 1.29 16.91
N VAL A 366 3.70 2.53 17.35
CA VAL A 366 4.80 3.35 17.86
C VAL A 366 5.20 2.89 19.25
N LYS A 367 6.49 2.65 19.46
CA LYS A 367 7.09 2.29 20.74
C LYS A 367 8.38 3.07 20.97
N GLU A 368 8.77 3.16 22.22
CA GLU A 368 10.08 3.67 22.62
C GLU A 368 10.97 2.49 23.05
N ALA A 369 12.19 2.45 22.52
CA ALA A 369 13.21 1.50 22.93
C ALA A 369 13.89 1.95 24.23
N ALA A 370 14.64 1.05 24.87
CA ALA A 370 15.29 1.32 26.17
C ALA A 370 16.34 2.45 26.11
N ASP A 371 16.90 2.72 24.94
CA ASP A 371 17.84 3.81 24.66
C ASP A 371 17.15 5.17 24.42
N GLY A 372 15.81 5.20 24.46
CA GLY A 372 15.00 6.41 24.23
C GLY A 372 14.72 6.72 22.77
N VAL A 373 15.17 5.86 21.83
CA VAL A 373 14.84 5.98 20.41
C VAL A 373 13.39 5.54 20.19
N VAL A 374 12.65 6.33 19.42
CA VAL A 374 11.28 6.02 19.03
C VAL A 374 11.32 5.26 17.72
N ASP A 375 10.57 4.16 17.66
CA ASP A 375 10.50 3.33 16.47
C ASP A 375 9.07 2.82 16.23
N ILE A 376 8.81 2.40 14.99
CA ILE A 376 7.55 1.79 14.58
C ILE A 376 7.75 0.29 14.53
N THR A 377 7.06 -0.44 15.41
CA THR A 377 7.05 -1.90 15.39
C THR A 377 6.24 -2.38 14.19
N ILE A 378 6.90 -3.09 13.29
CA ILE A 378 6.31 -3.77 12.14
C ILE A 378 6.35 -5.29 12.36
N CYS A 379 5.46 -6.02 11.66
CA CYS A 379 5.48 -7.48 11.70
C CYS A 379 6.81 -8.00 11.11
N GLY A 380 7.35 -9.10 11.64
CA GLY A 380 8.57 -9.74 11.11
C GLY A 380 8.31 -10.87 10.11
N GLU A 381 7.05 -11.15 9.78
CA GLU A 381 6.68 -12.25 8.89
C GLU A 381 6.91 -11.90 7.42
N ALA A 382 7.60 -12.79 6.71
CA ALA A 382 7.96 -12.63 5.30
C ALA A 382 6.76 -12.59 4.33
N SER A 383 5.65 -13.25 4.69
CA SER A 383 4.40 -13.28 3.92
C SER A 383 3.56 -12.02 4.09
N ARG A 384 3.78 -11.26 5.17
CA ARG A 384 2.92 -10.14 5.53
C ARG A 384 3.17 -8.93 4.63
N VAL A 385 2.11 -8.47 3.98
CA VAL A 385 2.06 -7.17 3.30
C VAL A 385 1.88 -6.08 4.35
N MET A 386 2.64 -5.00 4.19
CA MET A 386 2.73 -3.85 5.07
C MET A 386 2.22 -2.62 4.34
N ASP A 387 1.45 -1.79 5.04
CA ASP A 387 0.96 -0.53 4.50
C ASP A 387 1.99 0.60 4.74
N VAL A 388 1.95 1.60 3.87
CA VAL A 388 2.81 2.79 3.93
C VAL A 388 1.93 4.02 4.06
N ALA A 389 2.20 4.84 5.07
CA ALA A 389 1.60 6.15 5.22
C ALA A 389 2.44 7.19 4.49
N CYS A 390 1.78 8.01 3.66
CA CYS A 390 2.40 9.07 2.89
C CYS A 390 2.12 10.42 3.54
N TYR A 391 3.16 11.24 3.71
CA TYR A 391 3.06 12.59 4.25
C TYR A 391 3.68 13.60 3.30
N ASP A 392 2.86 14.48 2.77
CA ASP A 392 3.29 15.55 1.89
C ASP A 392 3.63 16.79 2.71
N ILE A 393 4.76 17.44 2.38
CA ILE A 393 5.11 18.71 3.00
C ILE A 393 4.48 19.84 2.19
N HIS A 394 3.54 20.55 2.81
CA HIS A 394 2.88 21.68 2.18
C HIS A 394 3.90 22.77 1.79
N ARG A 395 3.92 23.18 0.51
CA ARG A 395 4.95 24.09 -0.02
C ARG A 395 5.06 25.42 0.72
N ARG A 396 3.92 26.01 1.10
CA ARG A 396 3.86 27.30 1.82
C ARG A 396 3.86 27.14 3.34
N LEU A 397 2.83 26.48 3.89
CA LEU A 397 2.64 26.28 5.33
C LEU A 397 3.72 25.44 6.00
N LYS A 398 4.48 24.63 5.25
CA LYS A 398 5.50 23.68 5.75
C LYS A 398 4.95 22.66 6.76
N THR A 399 3.64 22.40 6.70
CA THR A 399 2.93 21.38 7.49
C THR A 399 3.01 20.02 6.82
N PHE A 400 2.93 18.96 7.61
CA PHE A 400 2.85 17.58 7.12
C PHE A 400 1.38 17.18 6.91
N GLU A 401 1.04 16.78 5.70
CA GLU A 401 -0.33 16.47 5.27
C GLU A 401 -0.45 15.00 4.90
N THR A 402 -1.53 14.36 5.33
CA THR A 402 -1.82 12.96 5.03
C THR A 402 -3.32 12.72 4.97
N GLU A 403 -3.73 11.69 4.26
CA GLU A 403 -5.14 11.41 3.95
C GLU A 403 -5.87 10.73 5.11
N THR A 404 -5.20 9.80 5.81
CA THR A 404 -5.89 8.92 6.78
C THR A 404 -5.76 9.43 8.21
N ILE A 405 -6.83 9.23 8.99
CA ILE A 405 -6.84 9.55 10.42
C ILE A 405 -5.79 8.71 11.16
N TYR A 406 -5.67 7.42 10.84
CA TYR A 406 -4.67 6.54 11.45
C TYR A 406 -3.24 7.07 11.25
N ALA A 407 -2.88 7.49 10.03
CA ALA A 407 -1.57 8.08 9.76
C ALA A 407 -1.33 9.32 10.64
N ARG A 408 -2.30 10.24 10.72
CA ARG A 408 -2.20 11.41 11.62
C ARG A 408 -2.00 11.00 13.09
N LEU A 409 -2.73 10.00 13.57
CA LEU A 409 -2.57 9.49 14.95
C LEU A 409 -1.19 8.87 15.18
N GLN A 410 -0.70 8.04 14.25
CA GLN A 410 0.65 7.48 14.32
C GLN A 410 1.70 8.59 14.34
N PHE A 411 1.58 9.59 13.48
CA PHE A 411 2.49 10.72 13.43
C PHE A 411 2.43 11.56 14.70
N ALA A 412 1.24 11.80 15.26
CA ALA A 412 1.09 12.46 16.55
C ALA A 412 1.79 11.71 17.69
N ALA A 413 1.75 10.37 17.70
CA ALA A 413 2.48 9.56 18.69
C ALA A 413 4.00 9.74 18.55
N ILE A 414 4.52 9.73 17.32
CA ILE A 414 5.93 9.95 17.04
C ILE A 414 6.33 11.37 17.46
N CYS A 415 5.57 12.39 17.08
CA CYS A 415 5.84 13.78 17.48
C CYS A 415 5.83 13.95 19.01
N ALA A 416 4.83 13.39 19.68
CA ALA A 416 4.68 13.50 21.13
C ALA A 416 5.89 12.92 21.89
N ARG A 417 6.45 11.81 21.40
CA ARG A 417 7.58 11.13 22.07
C ARG A 417 8.95 11.50 21.54
N ALA A 418 9.16 11.52 20.23
CA ALA A 418 10.47 11.73 19.61
C ALA A 418 10.94 13.20 19.67
N GLY A 419 10.01 14.13 19.92
CA GLY A 419 10.29 15.56 19.99
C GLY A 419 11.22 15.98 21.13
N THR A 420 11.89 17.12 20.95
CA THR A 420 12.71 17.82 21.95
C THR A 420 11.89 18.85 22.73
N ASP A 421 12.44 19.35 23.85
CA ASP A 421 11.86 20.47 24.63
C ASP A 421 12.03 21.82 23.93
N VAL A 422 12.95 21.90 22.97
CA VAL A 422 13.18 23.08 22.14
C VAL A 422 12.44 22.91 20.82
N PRO A 423 11.76 23.96 20.32
CA PRO A 423 11.15 23.95 19.00
C PRO A 423 12.13 23.54 17.90
N SER A 424 11.72 22.59 17.07
CA SER A 424 12.51 22.18 15.92
C SER A 424 12.42 23.25 14.82
N LYS A 425 13.49 23.47 14.04
CA LYS A 425 13.48 24.47 12.95
C LYS A 425 12.44 24.12 11.89
N ARG A 426 12.23 22.83 11.61
CA ARG A 426 11.28 22.36 10.61
C ARG A 426 9.82 22.54 11.02
N LEU A 427 9.46 22.14 12.26
CA LEU A 427 8.08 22.25 12.72
C LEU A 427 7.75 23.67 13.22
N GLY A 428 8.76 24.46 13.60
CA GLY A 428 8.56 25.75 14.28
C GLY A 428 7.95 25.62 15.68
N MET A 429 7.86 24.40 16.21
CA MET A 429 7.28 24.06 17.51
C MET A 429 7.92 22.78 18.04
N THR A 430 7.68 22.44 19.31
CA THR A 430 8.11 21.17 19.90
C THR A 430 7.29 20.00 19.34
N GLY A 431 7.78 18.78 19.50
CA GLY A 431 7.05 17.61 19.02
C GLY A 431 5.70 17.41 19.74
N SER A 432 5.62 17.70 21.04
CA SER A 432 4.35 17.59 21.77
C SER A 432 3.35 18.68 21.35
N GLU A 433 3.81 19.90 21.08
CA GLU A 433 3.00 20.97 20.49
C GLU A 433 2.48 20.61 19.09
N ALA A 434 3.33 20.00 18.26
CA ALA A 434 2.93 19.50 16.95
C ALA A 434 1.87 18.39 17.07
N ALA A 435 2.03 17.48 18.03
CA ALA A 435 1.06 16.41 18.30
C ALA A 435 -0.33 16.97 18.65
N ILE A 436 -0.41 18.04 19.44
CA ILE A 436 -1.68 18.74 19.74
C ILE A 436 -2.35 19.23 18.45
N GLN A 437 -1.59 19.84 17.53
CA GLN A 437 -2.15 20.34 16.27
C GLN A 437 -2.64 19.19 15.37
N ILE A 438 -1.88 18.10 15.28
CA ILE A 438 -2.24 16.92 14.48
C ILE A 438 -3.50 16.26 15.05
N LEU A 439 -3.61 16.12 16.38
CA LEU A 439 -4.78 15.55 17.05
C LEU A 439 -6.06 16.32 16.75
N ARG A 440 -5.99 17.66 16.62
CA ARG A 440 -7.14 18.49 16.24
C ARG A 440 -7.70 18.14 14.85
N ALA A 441 -6.87 17.60 13.96
CA ALA A 441 -7.25 17.11 12.63
C ALA A 441 -7.70 15.63 12.61
N CYS A 442 -7.82 14.99 13.78
CA CYS A 442 -8.21 13.58 13.93
C CYS A 442 -9.65 13.39 14.43
N ARG A 443 -10.53 14.40 14.30
CA ARG A 443 -11.94 14.28 14.67
C ARG A 443 -12.66 13.32 13.71
N SER A 444 -13.47 12.43 14.28
CA SER A 444 -14.25 11.44 13.54
C SER A 444 -15.72 11.51 13.96
N SER A 445 -16.63 11.39 12.99
CA SER A 445 -18.07 11.24 13.21
C SER A 445 -18.49 9.77 13.40
N ARG A 446 -17.55 8.83 13.24
CA ARG A 446 -17.71 7.40 13.52
C ARG A 446 -16.83 6.98 14.70
N PRO A 447 -17.17 5.87 15.38
CA PRO A 447 -16.25 5.21 16.29
C PRO A 447 -14.91 4.89 15.61
N PHE A 448 -13.83 5.04 16.37
CA PHE A 448 -12.50 4.66 15.91
C PHE A 448 -12.38 3.14 15.74
N SER A 449 -11.62 2.70 14.74
CA SER A 449 -11.29 1.30 14.53
C SER A 449 -10.40 0.77 15.66
N GLY A 450 -10.21 -0.56 15.75
CA GLY A 450 -9.32 -1.16 16.75
C GLY A 450 -7.90 -0.58 16.68
N ALA A 451 -7.35 -0.45 15.47
CA ALA A 451 -6.02 0.12 15.25
C ALA A 451 -5.94 1.61 15.62
N GLU A 452 -6.97 2.41 15.26
CA GLU A 452 -7.03 3.83 15.63
C GLU A 452 -7.13 4.02 17.15
N ASN A 453 -7.88 3.17 17.85
CA ASN A 453 -7.96 3.19 19.31
C ASN A 453 -6.63 2.80 19.96
N GLU A 454 -5.94 1.77 19.46
CA GLU A 454 -4.59 1.42 19.93
C GLU A 454 -3.59 2.54 19.70
N ALA A 455 -3.66 3.25 18.56
CA ALA A 455 -2.83 4.42 18.30
C ALA A 455 -3.11 5.54 19.31
N LEU A 456 -4.38 5.85 19.60
CA LEU A 456 -4.76 6.82 20.64
C LEU A 456 -4.21 6.42 22.03
N LEU A 457 -4.33 5.15 22.39
CA LEU A 457 -3.77 4.61 23.65
C LEU A 457 -2.24 4.70 23.68
N SER A 458 -1.57 4.44 22.56
CA SER A 458 -0.12 4.61 22.44
C SER A 458 0.28 6.08 22.65
N ILE A 459 -0.42 7.03 22.02
CA ILE A 459 -0.20 8.48 22.26
C ILE A 459 -0.34 8.80 23.74
N TYR A 460 -1.41 8.32 24.39
CA TYR A 460 -1.64 8.57 25.82
C TYR A 460 -0.48 8.07 26.70
N ARG A 461 0.02 6.86 26.44
CA ARG A 461 1.12 6.24 27.21
C ARG A 461 2.47 6.91 26.95
N LEU A 462 2.73 7.30 25.71
CA LEU A 462 3.99 7.91 25.29
C LEU A 462 4.06 9.41 25.62
N SER A 463 2.92 10.04 25.89
CA SER A 463 2.85 11.46 26.25
C SER A 463 3.17 11.66 27.72
N TYR A 464 4.12 12.54 28.01
CA TYR A 464 4.55 12.84 29.38
C TYR A 464 4.76 14.33 29.66
N ARG A 465 4.80 15.18 28.62
CA ARG A 465 5.15 16.60 28.75
C ARG A 465 3.96 17.53 28.81
N GLU A 466 3.01 17.33 27.90
CA GLU A 466 1.91 18.27 27.67
C GLU A 466 0.59 17.61 28.09
N PRO A 467 -0.04 18.05 29.20
CA PRO A 467 -1.28 17.44 29.69
C PRO A 467 -2.41 17.56 28.66
N ALA A 468 -2.39 18.62 27.85
CA ALA A 468 -3.35 18.83 26.77
C ALA A 468 -3.37 17.69 25.73
N VAL A 469 -2.25 17.01 25.47
CA VAL A 469 -2.19 15.87 24.53
C VAL A 469 -3.07 14.73 25.04
N LYS A 470 -2.89 14.34 26.31
CA LYS A 470 -3.67 13.27 26.95
C LYS A 470 -5.15 13.64 27.04
N ILE A 471 -5.45 14.88 27.42
CA ILE A 471 -6.83 15.39 27.50
C ILE A 471 -7.51 15.32 26.12
N LEU A 472 -6.83 15.75 25.04
CA LEU A 472 -7.37 15.68 23.68
C LEU A 472 -7.59 14.25 23.20
N VAL A 473 -6.67 13.33 23.49
CA VAL A 473 -6.83 11.92 23.14
C VAL A 473 -8.12 11.34 23.73
N LEU A 474 -8.38 11.62 25.02
CA LEU A 474 -9.59 11.16 25.69
C LEU A 474 -10.84 11.87 25.17
N ALA A 475 -10.75 13.17 24.90
CA ALA A 475 -11.85 13.94 24.31
C ALA A 475 -12.23 13.41 22.93
N LEU A 476 -11.26 13.15 22.04
CA LEU A 476 -11.50 12.59 20.71
C LEU A 476 -12.18 11.22 20.80
N ARG A 477 -11.68 10.33 21.67
CA ARG A 477 -12.25 9.00 21.86
C ARG A 477 -13.67 9.08 22.41
N THR A 478 -13.93 9.98 23.35
CA THR A 478 -15.27 10.20 23.90
C THR A 478 -16.22 10.76 22.83
N ASP A 479 -15.76 11.75 22.08
CA ASP A 479 -16.54 12.42 21.04
C ASP A 479 -16.92 11.48 19.89
N ALA A 480 -15.98 10.66 19.41
CA ALA A 480 -16.23 9.67 18.37
C ALA A 480 -17.26 8.62 18.80
N ASN A 481 -17.36 8.34 20.09
CA ASN A 481 -18.30 7.36 20.64
C ASN A 481 -19.68 7.95 21.00
N ARG A 482 -19.87 9.28 20.98
CA ARG A 482 -21.18 9.91 21.27
C ARG A 482 -22.29 9.43 20.34
N LEU A 483 -21.93 9.12 19.09
CA LEU A 483 -22.84 8.64 18.05
C LEU A 483 -22.64 7.15 17.75
N ALA A 484 -21.97 6.40 18.62
CA ALA A 484 -21.66 4.98 18.41
C ALA A 484 -22.92 4.11 18.20
N PHE A 485 -24.04 4.50 18.80
CA PHE A 485 -25.33 3.83 18.62
C PHE A 485 -25.80 3.80 17.15
N LEU A 486 -25.43 4.80 16.32
CA LEU A 486 -25.73 4.81 14.88
C LEU A 486 -24.96 3.74 14.11
N PHE A 487 -23.89 3.19 14.71
CA PHE A 487 -23.04 2.16 14.12
C PHE A 487 -23.24 0.79 14.78
N GLY A 488 -24.36 0.58 15.50
CA GLY A 488 -24.71 -0.70 16.11
C GLY A 488 -23.93 -1.06 17.37
N GLN A 489 -23.13 -0.13 17.93
CA GLN A 489 -22.46 -0.33 19.21
C GLN A 489 -23.41 0.00 20.37
N THR A 490 -23.76 -1.02 21.15
CA THR A 490 -24.64 -0.91 22.32
C THR A 490 -23.89 -0.79 23.64
N HIS A 491 -22.57 -1.07 23.64
CA HIS A 491 -21.74 -0.98 24.83
C HIS A 491 -21.19 0.43 25.03
N THR A 492 -21.48 1.01 26.19
CA THR A 492 -20.79 2.20 26.68
C THR A 492 -19.35 1.80 26.99
N ILE A 493 -18.39 2.25 26.19
CA ILE A 493 -16.97 2.08 26.52
C ILE A 493 -16.75 2.83 27.83
N ALA A 494 -16.38 2.11 28.89
CA ALA A 494 -16.00 2.71 30.16
C ALA A 494 -14.88 3.75 29.87
N PRO A 495 -14.94 4.95 30.45
CA PRO A 495 -13.84 5.92 30.37
C PRO A 495 -12.69 5.39 31.23
N ALA A 496 -12.02 4.33 30.78
CA ALA A 496 -11.01 3.59 31.53
C ALA A 496 -9.70 4.38 31.78
N MET A 497 -9.74 5.69 31.55
CA MET A 497 -8.65 6.63 31.78
C MET A 497 -9.27 7.90 32.35
N GLU A 498 -9.58 7.88 33.65
CA GLU A 498 -9.91 9.11 34.37
C GLU A 498 -8.65 9.97 34.46
N SER A 499 -8.64 11.09 33.74
CA SER A 499 -7.49 12.00 33.63
C SER A 499 -7.49 13.08 34.71
N THR A 500 -7.89 12.73 35.94
CA THR A 500 -8.03 13.73 37.01
C THR A 500 -6.72 14.47 37.24
N ASP A 501 -5.60 13.75 37.22
CA ASP A 501 -4.27 14.31 37.43
C ASP A 501 -3.87 15.25 36.28
N GLU A 502 -4.08 14.85 35.02
CA GLU A 502 -3.77 15.69 33.86
C GLU A 502 -4.64 16.95 33.81
N LYS A 503 -5.91 16.86 34.21
CA LYS A 503 -6.82 18.03 34.26
C LYS A 503 -6.35 19.03 35.31
N THR A 504 -5.92 18.54 36.47
CA THR A 504 -5.37 19.39 37.54
C THR A 504 -4.03 20.00 37.13
N GLU A 505 -3.13 19.22 36.50
CA GLU A 505 -1.88 19.74 35.96
C GLU A 505 -2.11 20.83 34.90
N TYR A 506 -3.08 20.61 34.00
CA TYR A 506 -3.48 21.58 32.99
C TYR A 506 -4.03 22.87 33.62
N ALA A 507 -4.94 22.77 34.61
CA ALA A 507 -5.51 23.92 35.30
C ALA A 507 -4.42 24.72 36.04
N ASN A 508 -3.48 24.04 36.71
CA ASN A 508 -2.34 24.68 37.35
C ASN A 508 -1.47 25.43 36.33
N MET A 509 -1.20 24.81 35.18
CA MET A 509 -0.43 25.42 34.09
C MET A 509 -1.09 26.72 33.56
N CYS A 510 -2.42 26.73 33.38
CA CYS A 510 -3.18 27.90 32.92
C CYS A 510 -3.28 29.02 33.98
N SER A 511 -3.29 28.65 35.27
CA SER A 511 -3.38 29.60 36.38
C SER A 511 -2.08 30.38 36.65
N ASN A 512 -0.94 29.88 36.16
CA ASN A 512 0.36 30.52 36.36
C ASN A 512 0.43 31.88 35.67
N GLN A 513 1.07 32.86 36.32
CA GLN A 513 1.27 34.21 35.76
C GLN A 513 2.05 34.17 34.43
N VAL A 514 3.04 33.30 34.33
CA VAL A 514 3.79 33.03 33.09
C VAL A 514 3.32 31.70 32.55
N GLN A 515 2.39 31.75 31.61
CA GLN A 515 1.78 30.56 31.03
C GLN A 515 2.68 29.91 29.98
N ARG A 516 2.79 28.58 30.03
CA ARG A 516 3.55 27.80 29.05
C ARG A 516 2.84 27.82 27.69
N ASN A 517 3.44 28.50 26.71
CA ASN A 517 3.02 28.61 25.31
C ASN A 517 1.50 28.50 25.07
N PRO A 518 0.72 29.54 25.40
CA PRO A 518 -0.74 29.48 25.37
C PRO A 518 -1.32 29.13 23.99
N LEU A 519 -0.60 29.41 22.90
CA LEU A 519 -1.09 29.08 21.55
C LEU A 519 -0.93 27.60 21.21
N ARG A 520 0.09 26.92 21.75
CA ARG A 520 0.51 25.58 21.30
C ARG A 520 0.37 24.49 22.34
N SER A 521 0.55 24.81 23.61
CA SER A 521 0.48 23.85 24.72
C SER A 521 -0.92 23.79 25.36
N GLN A 522 -1.77 24.79 25.10
CA GLN A 522 -3.13 24.85 25.61
C GLN A 522 -4.20 24.43 24.59
N LEU A 523 -5.34 24.02 25.12
CA LEU A 523 -6.59 23.82 24.40
C LEU A 523 -7.13 25.19 23.96
N ARG A 524 -7.84 25.24 22.83
CA ARG A 524 -8.51 26.48 22.41
C ARG A 524 -9.68 26.76 23.34
N SER A 525 -10.10 28.02 23.51
CA SER A 525 -11.19 28.39 24.42
C SER A 525 -12.49 27.61 24.15
N LYS A 526 -12.82 27.32 22.89
CA LYS A 526 -13.97 26.46 22.52
C LYS A 526 -13.78 24.99 22.90
N GLU A 527 -12.55 24.49 22.84
CA GLU A 527 -12.18 23.13 23.25
C GLU A 527 -12.21 23.01 24.77
N GLU A 528 -11.64 23.96 25.49
CA GLU A 528 -11.70 24.06 26.96
C GLU A 528 -13.14 24.08 27.46
N GLY A 529 -13.98 24.98 26.91
CA GLY A 529 -15.39 25.09 27.24
C GLY A 529 -16.15 23.77 27.10
N ARG A 530 -15.83 23.00 26.05
CA ARG A 530 -16.48 21.72 25.77
C ARG A 530 -15.96 20.57 26.65
N ILE A 531 -14.66 20.52 26.93
CA ILE A 531 -13.99 19.37 27.55
C ILE A 531 -13.89 19.52 29.06
N LEU A 532 -13.54 20.72 29.53
CA LEU A 532 -13.25 21.04 30.93
C LEU A 532 -14.28 21.97 31.56
N GLY A 533 -15.10 22.64 30.75
CA GLY A 533 -16.05 23.64 31.22
C GLY A 533 -15.34 24.97 31.46
N HIS A 534 -15.08 25.33 32.71
CA HIS A 534 -14.41 26.57 33.05
C HIS A 534 -12.99 26.31 33.58
N VAL A 535 -11.99 26.95 32.97
CA VAL A 535 -10.59 26.94 33.41
C VAL A 535 -10.20 28.37 33.73
N GLN A 536 -9.60 28.57 34.90
CA GLN A 536 -9.08 29.88 35.29
C GLN A 536 -7.75 30.15 34.59
N HIS A 537 -7.69 31.27 33.87
CA HIS A 537 -6.48 31.76 33.21
C HIS A 537 -5.98 33.02 33.90
N SER A 538 -4.66 33.14 34.03
CA SER A 538 -4.04 34.41 34.42
C SER A 538 -4.16 35.43 33.27
N SER A 539 -4.54 36.67 33.56
CA SER A 539 -4.58 37.72 32.55
C SER A 539 -3.17 38.27 32.30
N VAL A 540 -2.73 38.27 31.04
CA VAL A 540 -1.53 39.03 30.64
C VAL A 540 -1.91 40.50 30.50
N SER A 541 -1.75 41.27 31.58
CA SER A 541 -1.95 42.72 31.57
C SER A 541 -0.65 43.45 31.26
N PHE A 542 -0.68 44.38 30.29
CA PHE A 542 0.40 45.31 30.00
C PHE A 542 -0.12 46.75 30.13
N SER A 543 0.76 47.71 30.43
CA SER A 543 0.34 49.11 30.58
C SER A 543 0.05 49.73 29.21
N VAL A 544 -0.78 50.78 29.17
CA VAL A 544 -1.07 51.52 27.92
C VAL A 544 0.21 52.14 27.34
N GLU A 545 1.19 52.45 28.17
CA GLU A 545 2.51 52.98 27.77
C GLU A 545 3.36 51.94 27.02
N GLU A 546 3.08 50.65 27.18
CA GLU A 546 3.73 49.55 26.45
C GLU A 546 3.04 49.22 25.12
N ALA A 547 1.96 49.93 24.77
CA ALA A 547 1.24 49.69 23.52
C ALA A 547 2.08 50.11 22.31
N ILE A 548 2.22 49.18 21.36
CA ILE A 548 3.00 49.39 20.13
C ILE A 548 2.04 49.69 18.98
N THR A 549 2.42 50.70 18.21
CA THR A 549 1.77 51.08 16.96
C THR A 549 2.55 50.54 15.77
N CYS A 550 1.84 50.00 14.78
CA CYS A 550 2.40 49.52 13.53
C CYS A 550 2.02 50.45 12.37
N ASP A 551 2.95 50.63 11.44
CA ASP A 551 2.72 51.40 10.22
C ASP A 551 1.93 50.54 9.21
N SER A 552 1.18 51.20 8.33
CA SER A 552 0.46 50.54 7.25
C SER A 552 1.42 49.93 6.23
N SER A 553 1.03 48.80 5.63
CA SER A 553 1.77 48.22 4.51
C SER A 553 1.79 49.14 3.27
N SER A 554 2.81 48.95 2.44
CA SER A 554 3.07 49.67 1.18
C SER A 554 2.20 49.17 0.01
N VAL A 555 1.59 47.99 0.14
CA VAL A 555 0.82 47.34 -0.93
C VAL A 555 -0.58 47.91 -0.96
N ALA A 556 -1.00 48.43 -2.12
CA ALA A 556 -2.33 48.98 -2.30
C ALA A 556 -3.44 47.92 -2.10
N ASP A 557 -4.53 48.30 -1.44
CA ASP A 557 -5.66 47.40 -1.15
C ASP A 557 -6.30 46.78 -2.39
N ASP A 558 -6.26 47.46 -3.53
CA ASP A 558 -6.85 46.99 -4.79
C ASP A 558 -5.85 46.25 -5.70
N TYR A 559 -4.61 46.03 -5.24
CA TYR A 559 -3.53 45.45 -6.03
C TYR A 559 -3.93 44.09 -6.61
N VAL A 560 -4.41 43.14 -5.80
CA VAL A 560 -4.80 41.80 -6.27
C VAL A 560 -5.89 41.89 -7.33
N ARG A 561 -6.92 42.73 -7.10
CA ARG A 561 -8.01 42.97 -8.04
C ARG A 561 -7.52 43.59 -9.35
N SER A 562 -6.52 44.48 -9.28
CA SER A 562 -5.89 45.09 -10.45
C SER A 562 -5.15 44.04 -11.31
N ILE A 563 -4.44 43.11 -10.67
CA ILE A 563 -3.74 42.02 -11.35
C ILE A 563 -4.73 41.01 -11.94
N GLU A 564 -5.78 40.63 -11.23
CA GLU A 564 -6.83 39.76 -11.78
C GLU A 564 -7.49 40.38 -13.02
N LYS A 565 -7.76 41.70 -13.02
CA LYS A 565 -8.22 42.42 -14.21
C LYS A 565 -7.18 42.38 -15.33
N ARG A 566 -5.89 42.58 -15.01
CA ARG A 566 -4.77 42.49 -15.97
C ARG A 566 -4.67 41.09 -16.59
N LEU A 567 -4.86 40.04 -15.81
CA LEU A 567 -4.90 38.65 -16.30
C LEU A 567 -6.09 38.42 -17.24
N GLY A 568 -7.23 39.03 -16.96
CA GLY A 568 -8.39 39.01 -17.87
C GLY A 568 -8.10 39.62 -19.25
N LEU A 569 -7.10 40.51 -19.37
CA LEU A 569 -6.71 41.09 -20.66
C LEU A 569 -6.02 40.08 -21.59
N PHE A 570 -5.58 38.91 -21.11
CA PHE A 570 -5.06 37.85 -21.97
C PHE A 570 -6.16 37.04 -22.66
N LEU A 571 -7.43 37.29 -22.31
CA LEU A 571 -8.59 36.70 -22.96
C LEU A 571 -9.20 37.66 -23.98
N TRP A 572 -9.61 37.12 -25.12
CA TRP A 572 -10.49 37.76 -26.06
C TRP A 572 -11.89 37.17 -25.90
N LYS A 573 -12.89 38.03 -25.74
CA LYS A 573 -14.30 37.64 -25.80
C LYS A 573 -14.79 38.00 -27.19
N ASP A 574 -15.23 37.01 -27.96
CA ASP A 574 -15.90 37.25 -29.24
C ASP A 574 -17.08 38.20 -28.99
N ALA A 575 -16.99 39.42 -29.53
CA ALA A 575 -18.10 40.36 -29.50
C ALA A 575 -19.16 39.85 -30.48
N SER A 576 -20.15 39.12 -29.96
CA SER A 576 -21.49 38.93 -30.53
C SER A 576 -21.56 38.94 -32.06
N LYS A 577 -20.85 38.02 -32.72
CA LYS A 577 -21.33 37.50 -34.00
C LYS A 577 -22.41 36.50 -33.64
N VAL A 578 -23.62 36.67 -34.21
CA VAL A 578 -24.75 35.74 -34.06
C VAL A 578 -24.25 34.33 -34.37
N LYS A 579 -23.92 33.54 -33.34
CA LYS A 579 -23.58 32.13 -33.51
C LYS A 579 -24.87 31.43 -33.93
N HIS A 580 -24.82 30.64 -35.00
CA HIS A 580 -25.93 29.78 -35.39
C HIS A 580 -26.14 28.78 -34.26
N ILE A 581 -27.17 28.97 -33.43
CA ILE A 581 -27.50 28.05 -32.33
C ILE A 581 -27.85 26.70 -32.98
N PRO A 582 -27.14 25.61 -32.65
CA PRO A 582 -27.49 24.30 -33.18
C PRO A 582 -28.90 23.92 -32.75
N THR A 583 -29.65 23.26 -33.63
CA THR A 583 -31.01 22.80 -33.34
C THR A 583 -31.02 21.89 -32.10
N PHE A 584 -31.93 22.16 -31.18
CA PHE A 584 -32.12 21.36 -29.96
C PHE A 584 -32.39 19.89 -30.33
N ALA A 585 -31.59 18.99 -29.76
CA ALA A 585 -31.47 17.60 -30.22
C ALA A 585 -32.58 16.64 -29.71
N LEU A 586 -33.53 17.13 -28.89
CA LEU A 586 -34.60 16.30 -28.32
C LEU A 586 -35.95 16.63 -28.98
N ASP A 587 -36.73 15.59 -29.27
CA ASP A 587 -38.08 15.72 -29.83
C ASP A 587 -39.04 16.37 -28.83
N CYS A 588 -39.65 17.49 -29.21
CA CYS A 588 -40.55 18.28 -28.36
C CYS A 588 -41.94 17.65 -28.10
N ASN A 589 -42.14 16.36 -28.38
CA ASN A 589 -43.46 15.71 -28.39
C ASN A 589 -43.79 14.99 -27.06
N SER A 590 -43.73 15.70 -25.93
CA SER A 590 -44.21 15.18 -24.65
C SER A 590 -45.71 15.45 -24.46
N THR A 591 -46.50 14.43 -24.15
CA THR A 591 -47.94 14.54 -23.82
C THR A 591 -48.20 14.79 -22.31
N ASN A 592 -47.17 14.70 -21.47
CA ASN A 592 -47.26 14.93 -20.02
C ASN A 592 -46.76 16.34 -19.67
N ALA A 593 -47.53 17.09 -18.88
CA ALA A 593 -47.20 18.46 -18.44
C ALA A 593 -45.83 18.56 -17.75
N MET A 594 -45.44 17.54 -16.97
CA MET A 594 -44.10 17.48 -16.36
C MET A 594 -43.01 17.35 -17.42
N GLY A 595 -43.21 16.51 -18.44
CA GLY A 595 -42.24 16.31 -19.52
C GLY A 595 -42.11 17.54 -20.42
N THR A 596 -43.20 18.27 -20.67
CA THR A 596 -43.18 19.55 -21.38
C THR A 596 -42.39 20.59 -20.59
N GLY A 597 -42.62 20.70 -19.27
CA GLY A 597 -41.86 21.62 -18.41
C GLY A 597 -40.36 21.32 -18.38
N MET A 598 -39.98 20.04 -18.31
CA MET A 598 -38.56 19.64 -18.36
C MET A 598 -37.92 19.95 -19.72
N LEU A 599 -38.64 19.75 -20.83
CA LEU A 599 -38.15 20.06 -22.18
C LEU A 599 -37.98 21.57 -22.38
N ASP A 600 -38.89 22.38 -21.85
CA ASP A 600 -38.78 23.84 -21.89
C ASP A 600 -37.57 24.33 -21.08
N GLU A 601 -37.32 23.75 -19.90
CA GLU A 601 -36.13 24.06 -19.09
C GLU A 601 -34.84 23.64 -19.80
N LEU A 602 -34.78 22.44 -20.38
CA LEU A 602 -33.62 21.96 -21.13
C LEU A 602 -33.36 22.80 -22.39
N LYS A 603 -34.41 23.21 -23.09
CA LYS A 603 -34.29 24.09 -24.26
C LYS A 603 -33.81 25.48 -23.87
N SER A 604 -34.35 26.04 -22.78
CA SER A 604 -33.86 27.31 -22.23
C SER A 604 -32.39 27.22 -21.83
N SER A 605 -31.97 26.11 -21.20
CA SER A 605 -30.57 25.85 -20.86
C SER A 605 -29.68 25.70 -22.11
N TRP A 606 -30.16 25.00 -23.14
CA TRP A 606 -29.46 24.83 -24.41
C TRP A 606 -29.24 26.15 -25.15
N ASP A 607 -30.30 26.95 -25.28
CA ASP A 607 -30.24 28.26 -25.93
C ASP A 607 -29.34 29.20 -25.12
N SER A 608 -29.44 29.15 -23.78
CA SER A 608 -28.57 29.92 -22.89
C SER A 608 -27.11 29.52 -23.08
N TYR A 609 -26.76 28.24 -23.04
CA TYR A 609 -25.39 27.75 -23.21
C TYR A 609 -24.79 28.16 -24.56
N HIS A 610 -25.52 27.98 -25.65
CA HIS A 610 -25.03 28.32 -27.00
C HIS A 610 -25.01 29.83 -27.28
N SER A 611 -25.75 30.62 -26.50
CA SER A 611 -25.69 32.09 -26.55
C SER A 611 -24.51 32.70 -25.80
N GLN A 612 -23.78 31.91 -24.98
CA GLN A 612 -22.63 32.42 -24.22
C GLN A 612 -21.43 32.72 -25.13
N SER A 613 -20.79 33.86 -24.87
CA SER A 613 -19.54 34.23 -25.54
C SER A 613 -18.42 33.29 -25.09
N GLU A 614 -17.82 32.56 -26.02
CA GLU A 614 -16.61 31.77 -25.73
C GLU A 614 -15.41 32.70 -25.57
N ALA A 615 -14.69 32.55 -24.47
CA ALA A 615 -13.40 33.20 -24.28
C ALA A 615 -12.32 32.41 -25.01
N ARG A 616 -11.39 33.12 -25.66
CA ARG A 616 -10.20 32.53 -26.31
C ARG A 616 -8.95 33.24 -25.82
N LEU A 617 -7.81 32.53 -25.84
CA LEU A 617 -6.52 33.15 -25.56
C LEU A 617 -6.16 34.14 -26.69
N LYS A 618 -5.62 35.30 -26.35
CA LYS A 618 -5.16 36.29 -27.33
C LYS A 618 -3.91 35.87 -28.10
N ALA A 619 -3.11 34.99 -27.52
CA ALA A 619 -1.87 34.47 -28.10
C ALA A 619 -1.65 33.03 -27.64
N GLU A 620 -0.73 32.33 -28.31
CA GLU A 620 -0.32 30.99 -27.92
C GLU A 620 0.29 30.99 -26.51
N PRO A 621 0.05 29.94 -25.69
CA PRO A 621 0.53 29.89 -24.30
C PRO A 621 2.04 30.12 -24.15
N ALA A 622 2.84 29.70 -25.14
CA ALA A 622 4.30 29.91 -25.15
C ALA A 622 4.69 31.40 -25.19
N VAL A 623 3.91 32.24 -25.87
CA VAL A 623 4.14 33.70 -25.96
C VAL A 623 3.70 34.40 -24.68
N LEU A 624 2.70 33.85 -23.99
CA LEU A 624 2.20 34.39 -22.72
C LEU A 624 3.10 34.05 -21.51
N LEU A 625 4.01 33.09 -21.67
CA LEU A 625 4.86 32.57 -20.59
C LEU A 625 5.67 33.69 -19.92
N ASP A 626 6.41 34.49 -20.70
CA ASP A 626 7.26 35.57 -20.18
C ASP A 626 6.44 36.64 -19.45
N ALA A 627 5.23 36.92 -19.95
CA ALA A 627 4.31 37.85 -19.30
C ALA A 627 3.85 37.30 -17.94
N PHE A 628 3.47 36.02 -17.86
CA PHE A 628 3.09 35.40 -16.59
C PHE A 628 4.25 35.32 -15.61
N GLU A 629 5.46 35.02 -16.07
CA GLU A 629 6.66 34.99 -15.23
C GLU A 629 6.99 36.38 -14.66
N THR A 630 6.85 37.43 -15.46
CA THR A 630 7.00 38.82 -15.00
C THR A 630 5.96 39.17 -13.92
N VAL A 631 4.68 38.85 -14.16
CA VAL A 631 3.62 39.07 -13.15
C VAL A 631 3.88 38.24 -11.88
N LEU A 632 4.35 37.00 -12.02
CA LEU A 632 4.67 36.15 -10.88
C LEU A 632 5.80 36.75 -10.03
N GLN A 633 6.84 37.30 -10.65
CA GLN A 633 7.93 37.96 -9.93
C GLN A 633 7.42 39.18 -9.14
N GLU A 634 6.59 40.03 -9.76
CA GLU A 634 5.96 41.18 -9.11
C GLU A 634 5.11 40.74 -7.90
N VAL A 635 4.20 39.78 -8.10
CA VAL A 635 3.29 39.28 -7.05
C VAL A 635 4.07 38.59 -5.93
N SER A 636 5.11 37.82 -6.26
CA SER A 636 5.97 37.15 -5.28
C SER A 636 6.73 38.16 -4.41
N SER A 637 7.19 39.27 -5.01
CA SER A 637 7.84 40.35 -4.27
C SER A 637 6.89 40.99 -3.26
N HIS A 638 5.68 41.39 -3.69
CA HIS A 638 4.67 41.99 -2.80
C HIS A 638 4.21 40.99 -1.71
N ARG A 639 4.11 39.69 -2.02
CA ARG A 639 3.80 38.66 -1.03
C ARG A 639 4.88 38.58 0.06
N ILE A 640 6.17 38.57 -0.33
CA ILE A 640 7.30 38.54 0.61
C ILE A 640 7.33 39.80 1.46
N GLU A 641 7.10 40.96 0.86
CA GLU A 641 7.01 42.25 1.55
C GLU A 641 5.91 42.23 2.61
N MET A 642 4.71 41.74 2.25
CA MET A 642 3.59 41.63 3.19
C MET A 642 3.86 40.62 4.31
N GLU A 643 4.45 39.46 3.99
CA GLU A 643 4.86 38.48 5.01
C GLU A 643 5.86 39.09 6.01
N THR A 644 6.81 39.87 5.50
CA THR A 644 7.83 40.55 6.29
C THR A 644 7.19 41.63 7.15
N CYS A 645 6.28 42.43 6.60
CA CYS A 645 5.53 43.46 7.34
C CYS A 645 4.77 42.87 8.54
N VAL A 646 3.99 41.80 8.33
CA VAL A 646 3.25 41.13 9.41
C VAL A 646 4.21 40.53 10.45
N ARG A 647 5.30 39.89 10.00
CA ARG A 647 6.32 39.32 10.88
C ARG A 647 7.02 40.41 11.72
N ASP A 648 7.30 41.56 11.13
CA ASP A 648 7.94 42.70 11.80
C ASP A 648 7.01 43.34 12.84
N CYS A 649 5.71 43.42 12.57
CA CYS A 649 4.73 43.88 13.55
C CYS A 649 4.71 42.97 14.79
N VAL A 650 4.68 41.64 14.58
CA VAL A 650 4.70 40.65 15.66
C VAL A 650 6.04 40.67 16.42
N THR A 651 7.17 40.86 15.73
CA THR A 651 8.48 40.93 16.40
C THR A 651 8.67 42.21 17.18
N LYS A 652 8.23 43.37 16.66
CA LYS A 652 8.20 44.65 17.37
C LYS A 652 7.40 44.52 18.67
N ALA A 653 6.23 43.91 18.60
CA ALA A 653 5.36 43.63 19.75
C ALA A 653 6.02 42.73 20.83
N ARG A 654 7.13 42.05 20.51
CA ARG A 654 7.85 41.10 21.37
C ARG A 654 9.33 41.46 21.53
N SER A 655 9.66 42.73 21.41
CA SER A 655 11.04 43.21 21.38
C SER A 655 11.70 43.33 22.76
N SER A 656 10.93 43.26 23.85
CA SER A 656 11.48 43.41 25.20
C SER A 656 12.43 42.27 25.57
N THR A 657 13.36 42.53 26.49
CA THR A 657 14.28 41.49 27.00
C THR A 657 13.52 40.34 27.67
N TYR A 658 12.42 40.65 28.35
CA TYR A 658 11.53 39.64 28.95
C TYR A 658 10.92 38.72 27.87
N ASP A 659 10.37 39.29 26.79
CA ASP A 659 9.77 38.53 25.69
C ASP A 659 10.81 37.65 24.97
N ARG A 660 12.05 38.16 24.82
CA ARG A 660 13.15 37.39 24.23
C ARG A 660 13.53 36.18 25.08
N LEU A 661 13.57 36.32 26.41
CA LEU A 661 13.81 35.20 27.34
C LEU A 661 12.67 34.18 27.29
N LEU A 662 11.41 34.64 27.31
CA LEU A 662 10.26 33.73 27.19
C LEU A 662 10.23 32.99 25.86
N LYS A 663 10.64 33.63 24.76
CA LYS A 663 10.80 32.98 23.46
C LYS A 663 11.87 31.89 23.50
N LEU A 664 13.03 32.15 24.13
CA LEU A 664 14.10 31.16 24.27
C LEU A 664 13.67 29.96 25.13
N ALA A 665 12.87 30.20 26.16
CA ALA A 665 12.32 29.17 27.04
C ALA A 665 11.09 28.44 26.45
N ASN A 666 10.69 28.75 25.21
CA ASN A 666 9.46 28.23 24.58
C ASN A 666 8.16 28.52 25.36
N PHE A 667 8.10 29.66 26.07
CA PHE A 667 6.87 30.16 26.68
C PHE A 667 6.09 31.07 25.73
N LEU A 668 6.75 31.67 24.74
CA LEU A 668 6.08 32.38 23.66
C LEU A 668 6.28 31.64 22.33
N PRO A 669 5.21 31.40 21.55
CA PRO A 669 5.28 30.61 20.32
C PRO A 669 6.22 31.23 19.27
N LEU A 670 6.86 30.41 18.46
CA LEU A 670 7.53 30.87 17.23
C LEU A 670 6.47 31.11 16.15
N LEU A 671 6.59 32.25 15.45
CA LEU A 671 5.64 32.62 14.39
C LEU A 671 5.86 31.74 13.15
N THR A 672 4.87 30.92 12.83
CA THR A 672 4.80 30.14 11.58
C THR A 672 3.91 30.81 10.54
N VAL A 673 3.99 30.40 9.27
CA VAL A 673 3.08 30.88 8.22
C VAL A 673 1.63 30.46 8.51
N SER A 674 1.44 29.27 9.09
CA SER A 674 0.10 28.82 9.54
C SER A 674 -0.47 29.78 10.58
N ASP A 675 0.35 30.33 11.47
CA ASP A 675 -0.12 31.31 12.46
C ASP A 675 -0.56 32.63 11.82
N ILE A 676 0.18 33.10 10.82
CA ILE A 676 -0.19 34.29 10.03
C ILE A 676 -1.56 34.09 9.39
N VAL A 677 -1.80 32.95 8.74
CA VAL A 677 -3.09 32.62 8.12
C VAL A 677 -4.20 32.54 9.17
N ARG A 678 -3.93 31.96 10.35
CA ARG A 678 -4.90 31.86 11.45
C ARG A 678 -5.32 33.21 12.02
N CYS A 679 -4.42 34.19 12.06
CA CYS A 679 -4.75 35.54 12.51
C CYS A 679 -5.91 36.18 11.71
N GLY A 680 -6.11 35.78 10.45
CA GLY A 680 -7.20 36.30 9.61
C GLY A 680 -8.60 35.89 10.06
N PHE A 681 -8.76 34.77 10.77
CA PHE A 681 -10.08 34.26 11.17
C PHE A 681 -10.21 33.95 12.67
N ASP A 682 -9.13 34.05 13.43
CA ASP A 682 -9.07 33.79 14.87
C ASP A 682 -8.33 34.93 15.58
N GLY A 683 -9.06 35.98 15.95
CA GLY A 683 -8.49 37.15 16.63
C GLY A 683 -7.74 36.79 17.92
N ALA A 684 -8.17 35.74 18.64
CA ALA A 684 -7.49 35.26 19.85
C ALA A 684 -6.05 34.80 19.57
N THR A 685 -5.78 34.28 18.36
CA THR A 685 -4.43 33.92 17.93
C THR A 685 -3.54 35.17 17.86
N LEU A 686 -4.02 36.27 17.26
CA LEU A 686 -3.26 37.53 17.19
C LEU A 686 -3.03 38.14 18.57
N HIS A 687 -4.05 38.13 19.44
CA HIS A 687 -3.92 38.59 20.82
C HIS A 687 -2.84 37.81 21.60
N THR A 688 -2.76 36.50 21.38
CA THR A 688 -1.77 35.64 22.05
C THR A 688 -0.37 35.84 21.46
N LEU A 689 -0.26 36.02 20.15
CA LEU A 689 1.02 36.20 19.46
C LEU A 689 1.65 37.55 19.75
N ALA A 690 0.84 38.62 19.81
CA ALA A 690 1.30 39.98 19.90
C ALA A 690 0.44 40.78 20.90
N PRO A 691 0.55 40.49 22.21
CA PRO A 691 -0.31 41.08 23.22
C PRO A 691 -0.16 42.61 23.25
N LYS A 692 1.07 43.14 23.10
CA LYS A 692 1.37 44.58 23.19
C LYS A 692 0.90 45.43 22.01
N LEU A 693 0.29 44.85 20.97
CA LEU A 693 -0.27 45.64 19.88
C LEU A 693 -1.49 46.44 20.35
N SER A 694 -1.54 47.72 19.98
CA SER A 694 -2.75 48.55 20.12
C SER A 694 -3.90 47.99 19.28
N GLU A 695 -5.14 48.30 19.67
CA GLU A 695 -6.34 47.82 18.97
C GLU A 695 -6.37 48.23 17.49
N THR A 696 -6.06 49.50 17.20
CA THR A 696 -5.94 50.02 15.83
C THR A 696 -4.87 49.29 15.01
N SER A 697 -3.73 48.95 15.64
CA SER A 697 -2.67 48.20 14.95
C SER A 697 -3.06 46.74 14.71
N ARG A 698 -3.89 46.13 15.55
CA ARG A 698 -4.40 44.78 15.30
C ARG A 698 -5.36 44.73 14.13
N GLU A 699 -6.22 45.74 13.98
CA GLU A 699 -7.09 45.87 12.81
C GLU A 699 -6.28 46.02 11.51
N LEU A 700 -5.24 46.87 11.53
CA LEU A 700 -4.31 47.02 10.42
C LEU A 700 -3.59 45.71 10.08
N VAL A 701 -3.03 45.02 11.08
CA VAL A 701 -2.36 43.71 10.87
C VAL A 701 -3.34 42.67 10.33
N THR A 702 -4.59 42.66 10.78
CA THR A 702 -5.61 41.72 10.28
C THR A 702 -5.91 41.99 8.80
N LYS A 703 -5.99 43.27 8.40
CA LYS A 703 -6.15 43.66 7.00
C LYS A 703 -4.94 43.26 6.16
N ASP A 704 -3.73 43.48 6.66
CA ASP A 704 -2.48 43.07 5.99
C ASP A 704 -2.38 41.54 5.84
N VAL A 705 -2.89 40.78 6.82
CA VAL A 705 -3.02 39.31 6.72
C VAL A 705 -3.98 38.90 5.60
N PHE A 706 -5.10 39.61 5.40
CA PHE A 706 -5.98 39.34 4.26
C PHE A 706 -5.28 39.62 2.94
N ASN A 707 -4.61 40.76 2.81
CA ASN A 707 -3.83 41.10 1.61
C ASN A 707 -2.74 40.05 1.33
N TYR A 708 -2.03 39.58 2.36
CA TYR A 708 -1.05 38.49 2.28
C TYR A 708 -1.68 37.20 1.73
N MET A 709 -2.82 36.80 2.29
CA MET A 709 -3.51 35.57 1.91
C MET A 709 -4.04 35.65 0.46
N GLU A 710 -4.60 36.79 0.05
CA GLU A 710 -5.02 37.01 -1.33
C GLU A 710 -3.84 36.95 -2.32
N LEU A 711 -2.70 37.55 -1.96
CA LEU A 711 -1.45 37.46 -2.74
C LEU A 711 -0.94 36.00 -2.84
N CYS A 712 -1.08 35.21 -1.78
CA CYS A 712 -0.72 33.79 -1.82
C CYS A 712 -1.57 33.01 -2.84
N VAL A 713 -2.88 33.26 -2.88
CA VAL A 713 -3.79 32.62 -3.84
C VAL A 713 -3.48 33.06 -5.27
N LEU A 714 -3.21 34.35 -5.48
CA LEU A 714 -2.83 34.89 -6.78
C LEU A 714 -1.49 34.32 -7.27
N GLU A 715 -0.50 34.19 -6.38
CA GLU A 715 0.79 33.55 -6.66
C GLU A 715 0.59 32.09 -7.10
N ASP A 716 -0.24 31.31 -6.40
CA ASP A 716 -0.54 29.93 -6.80
C ASP A 716 -1.25 29.84 -8.14
N LYS A 717 -2.20 30.76 -8.42
CA LYS A 717 -2.86 30.87 -9.72
C LYS A 717 -1.85 31.12 -10.84
N LEU A 718 -0.93 32.06 -10.67
CA LEU A 718 0.12 32.34 -11.66
C LEU A 718 1.04 31.14 -11.87
N LYS A 719 1.43 30.44 -10.79
CA LYS A 719 2.22 29.20 -10.88
C LYS A 719 1.50 28.11 -11.67
N ARG A 720 0.19 27.95 -11.48
CA ARG A 720 -0.64 27.03 -12.29
C ARG A 720 -0.68 27.44 -13.76
N LEU A 721 -0.86 28.73 -14.06
CA LEU A 721 -0.87 29.24 -15.43
C LEU A 721 0.48 29.02 -16.14
N ILE A 722 1.60 29.28 -15.47
CA ILE A 722 2.95 29.03 -15.99
C ILE A 722 3.15 27.53 -16.24
N TRP A 723 2.71 26.68 -15.31
CA TRP A 723 2.79 25.23 -15.46
C TRP A 723 2.00 24.75 -16.70
N MET A 724 0.79 25.25 -16.91
CA MET A 724 -0.01 24.94 -18.12
C MET A 724 0.66 25.47 -19.39
N ALA A 725 1.21 26.69 -19.36
CA ALA A 725 1.87 27.32 -20.50
C ALA A 725 3.11 26.54 -20.98
N ARG A 726 3.92 26.03 -20.04
CA ARG A 726 5.10 25.19 -20.33
C ARG A 726 4.73 23.83 -20.94
N ARG A 727 3.49 23.39 -20.74
CA ARG A 727 2.94 22.09 -21.20
C ARG A 727 1.82 22.25 -22.22
N SER A 728 1.87 23.30 -23.03
CA SER A 728 0.83 23.62 -24.03
C SER A 728 0.57 22.51 -25.06
N GLY A 729 1.49 21.56 -25.24
CA GLY A 729 1.30 20.36 -26.06
C GLY A 729 0.60 19.19 -25.36
N GLU A 730 0.54 19.19 -24.03
CA GLU A 730 -0.06 18.12 -23.20
C GLU A 730 -1.41 18.53 -22.60
N VAL A 731 -1.60 19.82 -22.33
CA VAL A 731 -2.75 20.36 -21.59
C VAL A 731 -3.65 21.17 -22.53
N SER A 732 -4.96 20.95 -22.46
CA SER A 732 -5.92 21.72 -23.26
C SER A 732 -5.96 23.19 -22.85
N ASN A 733 -5.95 24.09 -23.85
CA ASN A 733 -6.09 25.54 -23.67
C ASN A 733 -7.38 25.93 -22.91
N THR A 734 -8.42 25.08 -22.92
CA THR A 734 -9.67 25.31 -22.19
C THR A 734 -9.47 25.43 -20.68
N ILE A 735 -8.57 24.62 -20.11
CA ILE A 735 -8.27 24.64 -18.66
C ILE A 735 -7.59 25.94 -18.27
N MET A 736 -6.69 26.45 -19.13
CA MET A 736 -6.02 27.73 -18.93
C MET A 736 -7.01 28.91 -19.02
N ILE A 737 -7.96 28.84 -19.95
CA ILE A 737 -9.02 29.85 -20.10
C ILE A 737 -9.91 29.85 -18.85
N ASP A 738 -10.35 28.68 -18.38
CA ASP A 738 -11.14 28.54 -17.15
C ASP A 738 -10.39 29.14 -15.94
N GLU A 739 -9.09 28.86 -15.81
CA GLU A 739 -8.25 29.41 -14.75
C GLU A 739 -8.14 30.95 -14.82
N LEU A 740 -7.94 31.51 -16.02
CA LEU A 740 -7.89 32.97 -16.23
C LEU A 740 -9.25 33.63 -15.92
N MET A 741 -10.36 33.00 -16.33
CA MET A 741 -11.71 33.50 -16.09
C MET A 741 -12.13 33.46 -14.61
N ASN A 742 -11.57 32.52 -13.84
CA ASN A 742 -11.89 32.37 -12.43
C ASN A 742 -11.32 33.55 -11.61
N THR A 743 -12.17 34.51 -11.27
CA THR A 743 -11.83 35.68 -10.43
C THR A 743 -12.67 35.67 -9.17
N ARG A 744 -12.13 36.18 -8.06
CA ARG A 744 -12.84 36.15 -6.78
C ARG A 744 -14.09 37.06 -6.84
N GLN A 745 -15.25 36.52 -6.46
CA GLN A 745 -16.56 37.21 -6.47
C GLN A 745 -17.15 37.43 -5.07
N TRP A 746 -16.37 37.18 -4.02
CA TRP A 746 -16.75 37.32 -2.60
C TRP A 746 -15.65 38.10 -1.84
N GLN A 747 -15.98 38.65 -0.67
CA GLN A 747 -15.05 39.47 0.09
C GLN A 747 -14.31 38.67 1.16
N SER A 748 -12.98 38.83 1.19
CA SER A 748 -12.09 38.16 2.14
C SER A 748 -12.43 38.44 3.61
N ALA A 749 -12.83 39.67 3.93
CA ALA A 749 -13.20 40.07 5.29
C ALA A 749 -14.52 39.43 5.77
N GLU A 750 -15.45 39.13 4.86
CA GLU A 750 -16.73 38.47 5.19
C GLU A 750 -16.57 36.96 5.39
N HIS A 751 -15.65 36.34 4.63
CA HIS A 751 -15.45 34.89 4.62
C HIS A 751 -13.96 34.49 4.78
N PRO A 752 -13.31 34.83 5.90
CA PRO A 752 -11.86 34.63 6.06
C PRO A 752 -11.47 33.14 6.11
N TYR A 753 -12.36 32.26 6.56
CA TYR A 753 -12.14 30.80 6.53
C TYR A 753 -12.05 30.25 5.11
N TRP A 754 -12.78 30.84 4.15
CA TRP A 754 -12.71 30.42 2.75
C TRP A 754 -11.38 30.84 2.12
N LEU A 755 -10.88 32.02 2.47
CA LEU A 755 -9.56 32.45 2.02
C LEU A 755 -8.45 31.57 2.62
N ALA A 756 -8.57 31.19 3.90
CA ALA A 756 -7.65 30.22 4.51
C ALA A 756 -7.66 28.87 3.78
N PHE A 757 -8.84 28.39 3.41
CA PHE A 757 -9.01 27.18 2.61
C PHE A 757 -8.37 27.31 1.22
N GLU A 758 -8.48 28.46 0.54
CA GLU A 758 -7.78 28.72 -0.73
C GLU A 758 -6.25 28.65 -0.57
N VAL A 759 -5.71 29.23 0.51
CA VAL A 759 -4.27 29.25 0.80
C VAL A 759 -3.72 27.86 1.14
N GLU A 760 -4.45 27.09 1.94
CA GLU A 760 -4.12 25.71 2.33
C GLU A 760 -4.30 24.74 1.15
N GLY A 761 -5.38 24.85 0.39
CA GLY A 761 -5.62 24.02 -0.80
C GLY A 761 -4.81 24.44 -2.03
N ARG A 762 -4.10 25.57 -1.96
CA ARG A 762 -3.40 26.20 -3.10
C ARG A 762 -4.29 26.27 -4.34
N LEU A 763 -5.53 26.69 -4.13
CA LEU A 763 -6.60 26.74 -5.12
C LEU A 763 -7.35 28.08 -5.03
N GLN A 764 -8.20 28.37 -6.01
CA GLN A 764 -9.12 29.50 -5.95
C GLN A 764 -10.55 28.98 -6.11
N ILE A 765 -11.42 29.29 -5.16
CA ILE A 765 -12.83 28.86 -5.14
C ILE A 765 -13.51 29.45 -6.36
N ARG A 766 -14.16 28.59 -7.15
CA ARG A 766 -14.87 29.00 -8.35
C ARG A 766 -16.18 29.70 -8.02
N HIS A 767 -16.62 30.58 -8.91
CA HIS A 767 -17.86 31.32 -8.72
C HIS A 767 -19.07 30.40 -8.49
N GLU A 768 -19.20 29.31 -9.25
CA GLU A 768 -20.34 28.39 -9.13
C GLU A 768 -20.33 27.66 -7.78
N GLN A 769 -19.14 27.34 -7.26
CA GLN A 769 -18.96 26.70 -5.96
C GLN A 769 -19.38 27.66 -4.83
N PHE A 770 -18.99 28.93 -4.94
CA PHE A 770 -19.42 29.97 -4.02
C PHE A 770 -20.94 30.14 -4.02
N VAL A 771 -21.56 30.27 -5.20
CA VAL A 771 -23.02 30.46 -5.32
C VAL A 771 -23.79 29.31 -4.65
N ILE A 772 -23.35 28.08 -4.87
CA ILE A 772 -24.00 26.89 -4.29
C ILE A 772 -23.74 26.77 -2.79
N ALA A 773 -22.50 26.98 -2.35
CA ALA A 773 -22.18 26.97 -0.92
C ALA A 773 -23.02 28.01 -0.16
N ARG A 774 -23.12 29.23 -0.71
CA ARG A 774 -23.95 30.30 -0.16
C ARG A 774 -25.43 29.90 -0.13
N HIS A 775 -25.96 29.33 -1.20
CA HIS A 775 -27.34 28.85 -1.25
C HIS A 775 -27.64 27.81 -0.16
N LEU A 776 -26.74 26.83 0.03
CA LEU A 776 -26.90 25.78 1.03
C LEU A 776 -26.80 26.32 2.46
N ILE A 777 -25.92 27.29 2.71
CA ILE A 777 -25.78 27.97 4.01
C ILE A 777 -27.04 28.79 4.32
N ASP A 778 -27.54 29.55 3.34
CA ASP A 778 -28.69 30.43 3.50
C ASP A 778 -30.02 29.65 3.55
N ARG A 779 -30.05 28.41 3.03
CA ARG A 779 -31.25 27.56 2.93
C ARG A 779 -30.97 26.12 3.40
N PRO A 780 -30.89 25.87 4.71
CA PRO A 780 -30.64 24.53 5.24
C PRO A 780 -31.73 23.54 4.83
N GLY A 781 -31.34 22.34 4.42
CA GLY A 781 -32.24 21.29 3.93
C GLY A 781 -32.49 21.29 2.43
N THR A 782 -31.96 22.27 1.68
CA THR A 782 -31.97 22.24 0.22
C THR A 782 -30.92 21.27 -0.33
N VAL A 783 -31.22 20.65 -1.47
CA VAL A 783 -30.31 19.76 -2.19
C VAL A 783 -29.94 20.45 -3.50
N CYS A 784 -28.65 20.66 -3.72
CA CYS A 784 -28.11 21.23 -4.95
C CYS A 784 -27.16 20.24 -5.59
N GLN A 785 -27.19 20.13 -6.92
CA GLN A 785 -26.27 19.31 -7.69
C GLN A 785 -25.36 20.20 -8.54
N LEU A 786 -24.05 20.03 -8.38
CA LEU A 786 -23.05 20.62 -9.27
C LEU A 786 -22.92 19.78 -10.54
N ASN A 787 -22.73 20.45 -11.68
CA ASN A 787 -22.38 19.76 -12.93
C ASN A 787 -21.12 18.91 -12.74
N MET A 788 -21.06 17.75 -13.40
CA MET A 788 -19.91 16.85 -13.29
C MET A 788 -18.61 17.59 -13.63
N GLY A 789 -17.59 17.41 -12.78
CA GLY A 789 -16.29 18.09 -12.93
C GLY A 789 -16.22 19.53 -12.38
N ARG A 790 -17.34 20.14 -11.99
CA ARG A 790 -17.37 21.48 -11.35
C ARG A 790 -17.41 21.41 -9.81
N GLY A 791 -17.68 20.22 -9.23
CA GLY A 791 -17.75 20.01 -7.79
C GLY A 791 -16.51 19.46 -7.08
N LYS A 792 -15.45 19.09 -7.84
CA LYS A 792 -14.18 18.68 -7.24
C LYS A 792 -13.25 19.89 -7.18
N THR A 793 -12.96 20.35 -5.98
CA THR A 793 -11.85 21.26 -5.65
C THR A 793 -11.06 20.63 -4.52
#